data_AF-A0A855WZD1-F1
#
_entry.id   AF-A0A855WZD1-F1
#
_cell.length_a   1.000
_cell.length_b   1.000
_cell.length_c   1.000
_cell.angle_alpha   90.00
_cell.angle_beta   90.00
_cell.angle_gamma   90.00
#
_symmetry.space_group_name_H-M   'P 1'
#
loop_
_entity.id
_entity.type
_entity.pdbx_description
1 polymer ?
#
loop_
_entity_poly.entity_id
_entity_poly.type
_entity_poly.pdbx_seq_one_letter_code
_entity_poly.pdbx_strand_id
1 'polypeptide(L)'
;MDVTGRGTYPKGSWIDYLYYASIWIGCVSGQDSIVSVGYHNGFDGYEFKPYESPFGDLIFRSSLHPDSPGYHEAISEQDFVAVYTDTSISPAPDYFRPGRHRPLPVQVTQRSYAWSEGYADDFVLFDFRVKNIGAQTLKGVCFGMYTDGDVYYHPPGGEPVPGIGSYDDIAGYLPSWPSANGCEFVDTLGMPWIADNDGDPGGGKFVWSEGRRSCTGVQGWLFLRVPPWTEKESFNWWVSNSDPEYDFGPMKRPPTGQLPHDFRTGSVGTPLGDRNKYYLMSNGEIDYDQIFTDQIEPGDPNWMYPSEKYSHMYSRGADVRYVYSVGEYEIPPGVELTFALAYVAGVDLHRNPLNSDELYNGHADRFYANLDFSDFAKNAMWARWVYDNPGVDTDSDGYAGKARVCILDSAWIDGRWVPTVADTSYYEGDGVPDWRAVMPPPQPTFWLYPINHGIRVRFNGRFSETSKDIFTGVLDFEGYRIYIGQDDREASLGLAASYDKENFDKYVQNKNLPPPANFEIQDIPFTLEQLRCLYGKLPDRCGDQTFGPLDYTVNHPYFYEGFGDSIFAFGLHDANQSRFGITTPIRKIYPDAPKPLPGDTVKPEALTPDGYLKYYEYEFTFENLLPTIPYYINVTAFD
;
A
#
# COMPACT_ATOMS: atom_id res chain seq x y z
N MET A 1 -9.03 -13.85 9.00
CA MET A 1 -9.99 -12.92 8.37
C MET A 1 -10.87 -12.39 9.48
N ASP A 2 -10.77 -11.09 9.73
CA ASP A 2 -11.85 -10.40 10.43
C ASP A 2 -13.04 -10.36 9.46
N VAL A 3 -14.22 -10.76 9.93
CA VAL A 3 -15.41 -11.05 9.09
C VAL A 3 -16.35 -9.84 9.02
N THR A 4 -15.93 -8.70 9.56
CA THR A 4 -16.78 -7.52 9.74
C THR A 4 -17.01 -6.78 8.42
N GLY A 5 -16.06 -6.83 7.47
CA GLY A 5 -16.12 -6.03 6.24
C GLY A 5 -15.93 -4.52 6.47
N ARG A 6 -15.32 -4.13 7.61
CA ARG A 6 -15.31 -2.76 8.13
C ARG A 6 -13.95 -2.04 8.15
N GLY A 7 -13.01 -2.50 7.34
CA GLY A 7 -11.68 -1.85 7.22
C GLY A 7 -10.92 -1.82 8.54
N THR A 8 -10.68 -2.98 9.14
CA THR A 8 -10.03 -3.09 10.46
C THR A 8 -8.51 -2.88 10.37
N TYR A 9 -7.97 -1.94 11.15
CA TYR A 9 -6.54 -1.61 11.15
C TYR A 9 -6.01 -1.19 12.55
N PRO A 10 -4.77 -1.52 12.94
CA PRO A 10 -3.92 -2.56 12.40
C PRO A 10 -4.58 -3.94 12.40
N LYS A 11 -4.01 -4.91 11.69
CA LYS A 11 -4.54 -6.27 11.65
C LYS A 11 -4.75 -6.84 13.06
N GLY A 12 -5.98 -7.27 13.35
CA GLY A 12 -6.37 -7.82 14.66
C GLY A 12 -6.55 -6.78 15.76
N SER A 13 -6.55 -5.48 15.42
CA SER A 13 -6.88 -4.39 16.33
C SER A 13 -8.37 -4.39 16.69
N TRP A 14 -9.24 -4.87 15.81
CA TRP A 14 -10.68 -4.70 15.90
C TRP A 14 -11.10 -3.22 16.04
N ILE A 15 -10.27 -2.32 15.54
CA ILE A 15 -10.61 -0.92 15.34
C ILE A 15 -11.04 -0.83 13.89
N ASP A 16 -12.33 -0.59 13.70
CA ASP A 16 -12.91 -0.38 12.39
C ASP A 16 -12.73 1.08 12.02
N TYR A 17 -12.46 1.32 10.74
CA TYR A 17 -12.37 2.68 10.22
C TYR A 17 -13.34 2.90 9.06
N LEU A 18 -13.95 1.85 8.53
CA LEU A 18 -14.81 1.93 7.36
C LEU A 18 -16.16 1.31 7.66
N TYR A 19 -17.23 2.09 7.60
CA TYR A 19 -18.56 1.50 7.52
C TYR A 19 -18.83 1.01 6.10
N TYR A 20 -18.66 1.91 5.11
CA TYR A 20 -18.80 1.59 3.69
C TYR A 20 -17.97 2.52 2.81
N ALA A 21 -17.40 1.96 1.74
CA ALA A 21 -16.92 2.74 0.60
C ALA A 21 -17.56 2.23 -0.69
N SER A 22 -17.76 3.12 -1.66
CA SER A 22 -18.26 2.73 -2.97
C SER A 22 -17.88 3.70 -4.07
N ILE A 23 -17.78 3.20 -5.30
CA ILE A 23 -17.59 4.08 -6.45
C ILE A 23 -18.86 4.84 -6.79
N TRP A 24 -18.69 6.10 -7.17
CA TRP A 24 -19.69 6.93 -7.82
C TRP A 24 -19.19 7.28 -9.23
N ILE A 25 -20.04 7.13 -10.23
CA ILE A 25 -19.73 7.52 -11.62
C ILE A 25 -20.80 8.49 -12.10
N GLY A 26 -20.42 9.76 -12.22
CA GLY A 26 -21.30 10.84 -12.65
C GLY A 26 -21.11 11.18 -14.13
N CYS A 27 -22.16 11.65 -14.81
CA CYS A 27 -22.04 12.29 -16.13
C CYS A 27 -23.11 13.37 -16.36
N VAL A 28 -22.89 14.21 -17.37
CA VAL A 28 -23.91 15.13 -17.90
C VAL A 28 -24.70 14.47 -19.03
N SER A 29 -26.02 14.43 -18.90
CA SER A 29 -26.95 13.92 -19.91
C SER A 29 -27.96 15.00 -20.33
N GLY A 30 -27.61 15.77 -21.36
CA GLY A 30 -28.45 16.87 -21.84
C GLY A 30 -28.39 18.08 -20.89
N GLN A 31 -29.51 18.40 -20.24
CA GLN A 31 -29.60 19.46 -19.22
C GLN A 31 -29.59 18.91 -17.79
N ASP A 32 -29.40 17.61 -17.64
CA ASP A 32 -29.50 16.87 -16.40
C ASP A 32 -28.17 16.20 -16.07
N SER A 33 -27.94 15.88 -14.80
CA SER A 33 -26.82 15.04 -14.36
C SER A 33 -27.33 13.70 -13.88
N ILE A 34 -26.52 12.67 -14.08
CA ILE A 34 -26.81 11.30 -13.65
C ILE A 34 -25.60 10.81 -12.86
N VAL A 35 -25.83 10.13 -11.74
CA VAL A 35 -24.76 9.52 -10.95
C VAL A 35 -25.14 8.09 -10.64
N SER A 36 -24.33 7.15 -11.11
CA SER A 36 -24.44 5.75 -10.72
C SER A 36 -23.69 5.53 -9.41
N VAL A 37 -24.34 4.97 -8.38
CA VAL A 37 -23.75 4.72 -7.07
C VAL A 37 -23.64 3.23 -6.74
N GLY A 38 -22.51 2.84 -6.14
CA GLY A 38 -22.37 1.52 -5.52
C GLY A 38 -23.19 1.41 -4.23
N TYR A 39 -23.19 2.46 -3.41
CA TYR A 39 -23.99 2.59 -2.19
C TYR A 39 -24.18 4.07 -1.82
N HIS A 40 -25.34 4.41 -1.25
CA HIS A 40 -25.55 5.67 -0.52
C HIS A 40 -26.75 5.56 0.45
N ASN A 41 -26.48 5.56 1.76
CA ASN A 41 -27.40 5.73 2.91
C ASN A 41 -28.89 5.44 2.69
N GLY A 42 -29.22 4.29 2.09
CA GLY A 42 -30.57 3.74 1.99
C GLY A 42 -31.58 4.47 1.09
N PHE A 43 -31.30 5.68 0.61
CA PHE A 43 -32.25 6.47 -0.21
C PHE A 43 -32.21 6.09 -1.70
N ASP A 44 -31.01 6.01 -2.29
CA ASP A 44 -30.84 5.80 -3.74
C ASP A 44 -30.46 4.34 -4.11
N GLY A 45 -30.20 3.48 -3.10
CA GLY A 45 -30.00 2.04 -3.29
C GLY A 45 -28.67 1.64 -3.97
N TYR A 46 -28.59 0.37 -4.39
CA TYR A 46 -27.44 -0.20 -5.10
C TYR A 46 -27.74 -0.23 -6.61
N GLU A 47 -27.06 0.59 -7.40
CA GLU A 47 -27.35 0.74 -8.84
C GLU A 47 -26.46 -0.15 -9.72
N PHE A 48 -25.20 -0.33 -9.33
CA PHE A 48 -24.33 -1.30 -9.98
C PHE A 48 -24.75 -2.74 -9.64
N LYS A 49 -24.86 -3.58 -10.68
CA LYS A 49 -25.18 -5.01 -10.55
C LYS A 49 -24.19 -5.88 -11.33
N PRO A 50 -23.69 -6.98 -10.75
CA PRO A 50 -22.98 -8.00 -11.52
C PRO A 50 -23.96 -8.67 -12.51
N TYR A 51 -23.39 -9.32 -13.53
CA TYR A 51 -24.19 -10.23 -14.36
C TYR A 51 -24.69 -11.42 -13.54
N GLU A 52 -25.73 -12.08 -14.01
CA GLU A 52 -26.20 -13.31 -13.36
C GLU A 52 -25.09 -14.38 -13.36
N SER A 53 -25.01 -15.12 -12.26
CA SER A 53 -24.09 -16.25 -12.10
C SER A 53 -24.26 -17.24 -13.27
N PRO A 54 -23.16 -17.76 -13.85
CA PRO A 54 -21.77 -17.63 -13.38
C PRO A 54 -20.99 -16.44 -13.94
N PHE A 55 -21.59 -15.60 -14.80
CA PHE A 55 -20.85 -14.57 -15.53
C PHE A 55 -20.44 -13.37 -14.67
N GLY A 56 -21.17 -13.11 -13.59
CA GLY A 56 -20.86 -12.05 -12.63
C GLY A 56 -20.30 -12.57 -11.31
N ASP A 57 -19.89 -13.84 -11.24
CA ASP A 57 -19.28 -14.39 -10.03
C ASP A 57 -17.95 -13.68 -9.75
N LEU A 58 -17.69 -13.42 -8.47
CA LEU A 58 -16.42 -12.86 -8.01
C LEU A 58 -15.30 -13.88 -8.28
N ILE A 59 -14.24 -13.44 -8.95
CA ILE A 59 -13.06 -14.27 -9.19
C ILE A 59 -12.06 -14.00 -8.08
N PHE A 60 -11.64 -15.04 -7.38
CA PHE A 60 -10.55 -14.99 -6.40
C PHE A 60 -9.30 -15.64 -7.00
N ARG A 61 -8.14 -15.02 -6.81
CA ARG A 61 -6.83 -15.58 -7.15
C ARG A 61 -5.85 -15.31 -6.01
N SER A 62 -4.78 -16.10 -5.94
CA SER A 62 -3.78 -15.95 -4.89
C SER A 62 -2.43 -16.51 -5.34
N SER A 63 -1.36 -15.74 -5.16
CA SER A 63 0.03 -16.19 -5.36
C SER A 63 0.55 -17.06 -4.20
N LEU A 64 -0.24 -17.29 -3.15
CA LEU A 64 0.11 -18.16 -2.02
C LEU A 64 -0.34 -19.61 -2.19
N HIS A 65 -1.21 -19.88 -3.17
CA HIS A 65 -1.87 -21.17 -3.32
C HIS A 65 -1.63 -21.76 -4.71
N PRO A 66 -0.48 -22.44 -4.95
CA PRO A 66 -0.12 -23.04 -6.24
C PRO A 66 -1.18 -23.98 -6.83
N ASP A 67 -1.96 -24.64 -5.98
CA ASP A 67 -3.03 -25.56 -6.39
C ASP A 67 -4.35 -24.85 -6.74
N SER A 68 -4.46 -23.53 -6.54
CA SER A 68 -5.70 -22.77 -6.77
C SER A 68 -5.92 -22.44 -8.24
N PRO A 69 -7.17 -22.54 -8.76
CA PRO A 69 -7.50 -22.03 -10.08
C PRO A 69 -7.19 -20.54 -10.17
N GLY A 70 -6.25 -20.15 -11.03
CA GLY A 70 -5.84 -18.75 -11.21
C GLY A 70 -4.54 -18.35 -10.51
N TYR A 71 -3.82 -19.28 -9.87
CA TYR A 71 -2.48 -19.02 -9.30
C TYR A 71 -1.54 -18.30 -10.27
N HIS A 72 -1.40 -18.82 -11.50
CA HIS A 72 -0.53 -18.23 -12.53
C HIS A 72 -1.05 -16.89 -13.11
N GLU A 73 -2.28 -16.50 -12.76
CA GLU A 73 -2.88 -15.21 -13.14
C GLU A 73 -3.00 -14.25 -11.95
N ALA A 74 -2.52 -14.66 -10.76
CA ALA A 74 -2.51 -13.85 -9.56
C ALA A 74 -1.36 -12.85 -9.61
N ILE A 75 -1.65 -11.62 -9.22
CA ILE A 75 -0.70 -10.51 -9.12
C ILE A 75 -0.26 -10.34 -7.67
N SER A 76 -1.14 -10.57 -6.70
CA SER A 76 -0.87 -10.48 -5.26
C SER A 76 -1.25 -11.76 -4.50
N GLU A 77 -0.96 -11.75 -3.20
CA GLU A 77 -1.31 -12.86 -2.31
C GLU A 77 -2.83 -13.04 -2.18
N GLN A 78 -3.58 -11.96 -2.36
CA GLN A 78 -5.04 -11.96 -2.38
C GLN A 78 -5.59 -11.01 -3.44
N ASP A 79 -6.06 -11.60 -4.54
CA ASP A 79 -6.68 -10.88 -5.65
C ASP A 79 -8.18 -11.15 -5.69
N PHE A 80 -8.96 -10.08 -5.92
CA PHE A 80 -10.35 -10.22 -6.32
C PHE A 80 -10.63 -9.47 -7.63
N VAL A 81 -11.40 -10.08 -8.52
CA VAL A 81 -11.89 -9.44 -9.75
C VAL A 81 -13.40 -9.49 -9.78
N ALA A 82 -14.03 -8.32 -9.89
CA ALA A 82 -15.46 -8.14 -10.01
C ALA A 82 -15.81 -7.40 -11.30
N VAL A 83 -16.90 -7.82 -11.96
CA VAL A 83 -17.45 -7.12 -13.13
C VAL A 83 -18.91 -6.81 -12.87
N TYR A 84 -19.26 -5.53 -12.95
CA TYR A 84 -20.62 -5.06 -12.72
C TYR A 84 -20.96 -3.89 -13.65
N THR A 85 -22.25 -3.65 -13.82
CA THR A 85 -22.79 -2.69 -14.78
C THR A 85 -23.90 -1.87 -14.16
N ASP A 86 -24.13 -0.68 -14.72
CA ASP A 86 -25.35 0.07 -14.49
C ASP A 86 -26.22 0.03 -15.76
N THR A 87 -26.90 -1.09 -15.97
CA THR A 87 -27.86 -1.25 -17.08
C THR A 87 -29.28 -1.53 -16.61
N SER A 88 -29.47 -1.71 -15.31
CA SER A 88 -30.71 -2.22 -14.73
C SER A 88 -31.57 -1.07 -14.24
N ILE A 89 -32.83 -1.04 -14.70
CA ILE A 89 -33.81 -0.09 -14.19
C ILE A 89 -34.24 -0.54 -12.79
N SER A 90 -33.64 0.04 -11.75
CA SER A 90 -33.98 -0.21 -10.35
C SER A 90 -35.22 0.60 -9.92
N PRO A 91 -36.08 0.06 -9.02
CA PRO A 91 -37.17 0.83 -8.43
C PRO A 91 -36.70 1.85 -7.38
N ALA A 92 -35.39 1.92 -7.08
CA ALA A 92 -34.85 2.94 -6.17
C ALA A 92 -35.13 4.34 -6.73
N PRO A 93 -35.82 5.21 -5.96
CA PRO A 93 -36.12 6.57 -6.39
C PRO A 93 -34.92 7.48 -6.12
N ASP A 94 -34.53 8.27 -7.10
CA ASP A 94 -33.67 9.44 -6.88
C ASP A 94 -34.49 10.54 -6.19
N TYR A 95 -33.94 11.16 -5.14
CA TYR A 95 -34.60 12.17 -4.31
C TYR A 95 -35.35 13.25 -5.10
N PHE A 96 -34.77 13.78 -6.18
CA PHE A 96 -35.41 14.84 -6.99
C PHE A 96 -36.20 14.33 -8.19
N ARG A 97 -36.07 13.04 -8.53
CA ARG A 97 -36.76 12.43 -9.66
C ARG A 97 -37.71 11.34 -9.16
N PRO A 98 -39.00 11.68 -8.94
CA PRO A 98 -40.01 10.68 -8.65
C PRO A 98 -40.12 9.71 -9.84
N GLY A 99 -39.59 8.49 -9.68
CA GLY A 99 -39.44 7.54 -10.79
C GLY A 99 -38.49 6.39 -10.45
N ARG A 100 -38.01 5.72 -11.50
CA ARG A 100 -36.99 4.66 -11.42
C ARG A 100 -35.62 5.26 -11.76
N HIS A 101 -34.56 4.67 -11.22
CA HIS A 101 -33.17 4.92 -11.63
C HIS A 101 -33.04 5.02 -13.16
N ARG A 102 -32.23 5.97 -13.64
CA ARG A 102 -31.86 6.10 -15.05
C ARG A 102 -30.44 5.56 -15.23
N PRO A 103 -30.28 4.34 -15.76
CA PRO A 103 -28.97 3.71 -15.83
C PRO A 103 -27.98 4.49 -16.71
N LEU A 104 -26.76 4.64 -16.22
CA LEU A 104 -25.61 5.05 -17.01
C LEU A 104 -24.99 3.81 -17.66
N PRO A 105 -24.96 3.66 -19.00
CA PRO A 105 -24.54 2.42 -19.64
C PRO A 105 -23.02 2.21 -19.57
N VAL A 106 -22.52 1.94 -18.38
CA VAL A 106 -21.13 1.66 -18.06
C VAL A 106 -20.99 0.24 -17.52
N GLN A 107 -19.87 -0.38 -17.88
CA GLN A 107 -19.37 -1.58 -17.24
C GLN A 107 -18.11 -1.21 -16.48
N VAL A 108 -18.01 -1.69 -15.24
CA VAL A 108 -16.83 -1.55 -14.41
C VAL A 108 -16.21 -2.92 -14.22
N THR A 109 -14.91 -3.03 -14.51
CA THR A 109 -14.08 -4.14 -14.04
C THR A 109 -13.22 -3.62 -12.91
N GLN A 110 -13.46 -4.12 -11.70
CA GLN A 110 -12.70 -3.80 -10.50
C GLN A 110 -11.76 -4.97 -10.21
N ARG A 111 -10.49 -4.66 -9.97
CA ARG A 111 -9.52 -5.61 -9.40
C ARG A 111 -9.01 -5.03 -8.09
N SER A 112 -8.81 -5.87 -7.08
CA SER A 112 -8.18 -5.49 -5.81
C SER A 112 -7.03 -6.42 -5.48
N TYR A 113 -5.96 -5.87 -4.91
CA TYR A 113 -4.69 -6.54 -4.64
C TYR A 113 -4.21 -6.25 -3.23
N ALA A 114 -3.75 -7.28 -2.52
CA ALA A 114 -3.23 -7.19 -1.17
C ALA A 114 -2.07 -8.15 -0.94
N TRP A 115 -1.14 -7.70 -0.09
CA TRP A 115 0.12 -8.36 0.26
C TRP A 115 0.22 -8.49 1.79
N SER A 116 1.14 -9.31 2.28
CA SER A 116 1.35 -9.51 3.73
C SER A 116 2.75 -9.15 4.21
N GLU A 117 3.61 -8.69 3.30
CA GLU A 117 4.89 -8.08 3.59
C GLU A 117 4.68 -6.80 4.40
N GLY A 118 5.48 -6.60 5.46
CA GLY A 118 5.23 -5.54 6.47
C GLY A 118 5.40 -4.09 5.99
N TYR A 119 5.72 -3.86 4.71
CA TYR A 119 5.70 -2.54 4.08
C TYR A 119 4.54 -2.39 3.08
N ALA A 120 3.78 -3.46 2.84
CA ALA A 120 2.68 -3.55 1.88
C ALA A 120 1.40 -4.13 2.48
N ASP A 121 1.33 -4.36 3.80
CA ASP A 121 0.17 -4.87 4.53
C ASP A 121 -0.75 -3.76 5.08
N ASP A 122 -0.35 -2.49 4.94
CA ASP A 122 -1.08 -1.32 5.42
C ASP A 122 -1.89 -0.60 4.30
N PHE A 123 -2.01 -1.21 3.13
CA PHE A 123 -2.86 -0.71 2.05
C PHE A 123 -3.44 -1.82 1.17
N VAL A 124 -4.51 -1.50 0.46
CA VAL A 124 -5.10 -2.34 -0.60
C VAL A 124 -5.12 -1.53 -1.89
N LEU A 125 -4.62 -2.12 -2.98
CA LEU A 125 -4.62 -1.46 -4.29
C LEU A 125 -5.84 -1.88 -5.10
N PHE A 126 -6.36 -0.96 -5.92
CA PHE A 126 -7.51 -1.17 -6.78
C PHE A 126 -7.21 -0.71 -8.21
N ASP A 127 -7.62 -1.51 -9.21
CA ASP A 127 -7.68 -1.15 -10.63
C ASP A 127 -9.14 -1.12 -11.08
N PHE A 128 -9.68 0.07 -11.32
CA PHE A 128 -11.01 0.27 -11.86
C PHE A 128 -10.93 0.60 -13.35
N ARG A 129 -11.57 -0.24 -14.16
CA ARG A 129 -11.73 0.00 -15.60
C ARG A 129 -13.17 0.31 -15.92
N VAL A 130 -13.44 1.55 -16.29
CA VAL A 130 -14.77 2.07 -16.59
C VAL A 130 -14.94 2.13 -18.10
N LYS A 131 -15.79 1.26 -18.64
CA LYS A 131 -16.08 1.16 -20.07
C LYS A 131 -17.47 1.69 -20.39
N ASN A 132 -17.56 2.59 -21.36
CA ASN A 132 -18.85 2.96 -21.93
C ASN A 132 -19.36 1.83 -22.85
N ILE A 133 -20.43 1.16 -22.45
CA ILE A 133 -21.10 0.10 -23.22
C ILE A 133 -22.36 0.60 -23.94
N GLY A 134 -22.67 1.89 -23.82
CA GLY A 134 -23.77 2.56 -24.50
C GLY A 134 -23.45 2.94 -25.95
N ALA A 135 -24.45 3.49 -26.63
CA ALA A 135 -24.35 3.93 -28.03
C ALA A 135 -23.92 5.40 -28.19
N GLN A 136 -23.86 6.17 -27.10
CA GLN A 136 -23.55 7.60 -27.12
C GLN A 136 -22.29 7.88 -26.29
N THR A 137 -21.54 8.91 -26.67
CA THR A 137 -20.43 9.42 -25.86
C THR A 137 -20.97 9.94 -24.53
N LEU A 138 -20.41 9.46 -23.42
CA LEU A 138 -20.66 10.02 -22.10
C LEU A 138 -19.80 11.28 -21.94
N LYS A 139 -20.39 12.36 -21.46
CA LYS A 139 -19.75 13.66 -21.32
C LYS A 139 -19.78 14.10 -19.86
N GLY A 140 -18.78 14.89 -19.46
CA GLY A 140 -18.70 15.34 -18.08
C GLY A 140 -18.50 14.18 -17.12
N VAL A 141 -17.77 13.13 -17.50
CA VAL A 141 -17.68 11.93 -16.64
C VAL A 141 -16.77 12.24 -15.46
N CYS A 142 -17.28 12.05 -14.24
CA CYS A 142 -16.47 12.05 -13.02
C CYS A 142 -16.43 10.64 -12.43
N PHE A 143 -15.26 10.22 -11.99
CA PHE A 143 -15.08 9.01 -11.18
C PHE A 143 -14.77 9.44 -9.76
N GLY A 144 -15.52 8.93 -8.78
CA GLY A 144 -15.33 9.26 -7.38
C GLY A 144 -15.42 8.06 -6.46
N MET A 145 -14.73 8.16 -5.32
CA MET A 145 -14.82 7.23 -4.21
C MET A 145 -15.59 7.90 -3.07
N TYR A 146 -16.79 7.40 -2.80
CA TYR A 146 -17.56 7.72 -1.61
C TYR A 146 -17.04 6.91 -0.44
N THR A 147 -16.87 7.57 0.72
CA THR A 147 -16.42 6.95 1.97
C THR A 147 -17.33 7.40 3.10
N ASP A 148 -17.85 6.41 3.82
CA ASP A 148 -18.53 6.57 5.09
C ASP A 148 -17.58 6.08 6.19
N GLY A 149 -17.27 6.98 7.12
CA GLY A 149 -16.54 6.66 8.33
C GLY A 149 -17.31 5.74 9.25
N ASP A 150 -16.93 5.76 10.51
CA ASP A 150 -17.35 4.98 11.67
C ASP A 150 -16.05 4.45 12.31
N VAL A 151 -15.19 5.38 12.77
CA VAL A 151 -13.91 5.03 13.35
C VAL A 151 -14.07 4.69 14.82
N TYR A 152 -14.08 3.40 15.16
CA TYR A 152 -14.20 2.97 16.55
C TYR A 152 -13.71 1.57 16.82
N TYR A 153 -13.48 1.28 18.10
CA TYR A 153 -13.18 -0.07 18.55
C TYR A 153 -14.44 -0.96 18.60
N HIS A 154 -14.47 -1.97 17.72
CA HIS A 154 -15.50 -3.00 17.66
C HIS A 154 -15.03 -4.29 18.34
N PRO A 155 -15.46 -4.62 19.57
CA PRO A 155 -14.93 -5.80 20.27
C PRO A 155 -15.30 -7.12 19.54
N PRO A 156 -14.37 -8.10 19.48
CA PRO A 156 -14.63 -9.37 18.82
C PRO A 156 -15.86 -10.09 19.39
N GLY A 157 -16.80 -10.45 18.52
CA GLY A 157 -18.06 -11.11 18.90
C GLY A 157 -19.07 -10.18 19.60
N GLY A 158 -18.78 -8.89 19.70
CA GLY A 158 -19.75 -7.88 20.09
C GLY A 158 -20.68 -7.52 18.93
N GLU A 159 -21.94 -7.26 19.23
CA GLU A 159 -22.80 -6.57 18.27
C GLU A 159 -22.26 -5.14 18.09
N PRO A 160 -22.24 -4.59 16.86
CA PRO A 160 -21.99 -3.16 16.65
C PRO A 160 -22.91 -2.39 17.59
N VAL A 161 -22.35 -1.52 18.44
CA VAL A 161 -23.20 -0.65 19.26
C VAL A 161 -23.69 0.45 18.31
N PRO A 162 -24.97 0.45 17.89
CA PRO A 162 -25.40 1.35 16.83
C PRO A 162 -25.30 2.79 17.33
N GLY A 163 -24.59 3.64 16.59
CA GLY A 163 -24.46 5.06 16.91
C GLY A 163 -23.67 5.35 18.18
N ILE A 164 -22.47 4.80 18.32
CA ILE A 164 -21.49 5.36 19.26
C ILE A 164 -20.24 5.78 18.49
N GLY A 165 -19.70 4.88 17.68
CA GLY A 165 -18.43 5.07 16.99
C GLY A 165 -18.44 5.87 15.69
N SER A 166 -19.51 6.60 15.41
CA SER A 166 -19.59 7.48 14.23
C SER A 166 -19.69 8.95 14.61
N TYR A 167 -19.99 9.27 15.88
CA TYR A 167 -20.36 10.65 16.25
C TYR A 167 -19.17 11.57 16.49
N ASP A 168 -17.97 11.03 16.44
CA ASP A 168 -16.71 11.66 16.83
C ASP A 168 -15.63 11.50 15.77
N ASP A 169 -16.00 11.26 14.52
CA ASP A 169 -15.06 11.19 13.40
C ASP A 169 -14.73 12.58 12.84
N ILE A 170 -13.49 12.74 12.39
CA ILE A 170 -13.00 13.91 11.69
C ILE A 170 -12.43 13.54 10.31
N ALA A 171 -12.68 14.38 9.32
CA ALA A 171 -12.14 14.23 7.97
C ALA A 171 -11.31 15.46 7.54
N GLY A 172 -10.40 15.24 6.59
CA GLY A 172 -9.61 16.30 5.97
C GLY A 172 -8.86 15.86 4.73
N TYR A 173 -7.94 16.69 4.25
CA TYR A 173 -7.14 16.45 3.06
C TYR A 173 -5.66 16.74 3.31
N LEU A 174 -4.80 15.75 3.06
CA LEU A 174 -3.36 15.83 3.21
C LEU A 174 -2.71 16.06 1.83
N PRO A 175 -2.32 17.30 1.48
CA PRO A 175 -1.76 17.60 0.17
C PRO A 175 -0.33 17.06 0.01
N SER A 176 0.45 17.08 1.09
CA SER A 176 1.87 16.68 1.07
C SER A 176 2.39 16.36 2.46
N TRP A 177 3.47 15.60 2.54
CA TRP A 177 4.18 15.31 3.79
C TRP A 177 5.69 15.24 3.56
N PRO A 178 6.53 15.52 4.58
CA PRO A 178 7.96 15.22 4.50
C PRO A 178 8.22 13.76 4.11
N SER A 179 9.11 13.54 3.16
CA SER A 179 9.42 12.20 2.66
C SER A 179 10.10 11.35 3.73
N ALA A 180 9.70 10.08 3.83
CA ALA A 180 10.36 9.09 4.69
C ALA A 180 11.82 8.83 4.28
N ASN A 181 12.18 9.13 3.02
CA ASN A 181 13.54 8.96 2.48
C ASN A 181 14.51 10.09 2.89
N GLY A 182 14.04 11.09 3.65
CA GLY A 182 14.87 12.14 4.23
C GLY A 182 15.27 13.26 3.26
N CYS A 183 16.38 13.94 3.57
CA CYS A 183 16.98 15.01 2.76
C CYS A 183 16.05 16.21 2.50
N GLU A 184 15.14 16.47 3.44
CA GLU A 184 14.13 17.55 3.37
C GLU A 184 13.23 17.48 2.14
N PHE A 185 13.14 16.30 1.51
CA PHE A 185 12.20 16.09 0.43
C PHE A 185 10.77 16.13 0.95
N VAL A 186 9.86 16.57 0.08
CA VAL A 186 8.43 16.61 0.35
C VAL A 186 7.74 15.81 -0.75
N ASP A 187 6.89 14.88 -0.32
CA ASP A 187 6.10 14.05 -1.22
C ASP A 187 4.71 14.67 -1.36
N THR A 188 4.30 14.90 -2.61
CA THR A 188 2.93 15.33 -2.93
C THR A 188 2.03 14.12 -2.85
N LEU A 189 1.06 14.13 -1.93
CA LEU A 189 0.19 12.99 -1.64
C LEU A 189 -1.17 13.18 -2.28
N GLY A 190 -1.89 14.23 -1.87
CA GLY A 190 -3.24 14.52 -2.33
C GLY A 190 -4.25 13.50 -1.80
N MET A 191 -4.33 13.34 -0.48
CA MET A 191 -5.08 12.26 0.15
C MET A 191 -6.19 12.78 1.06
N PRO A 192 -7.48 12.53 0.77
CA PRO A 192 -8.49 12.62 1.80
C PRO A 192 -8.20 11.63 2.92
N TRP A 193 -8.48 12.02 4.16
CA TRP A 193 -8.31 11.18 5.33
C TRP A 193 -9.52 11.26 6.26
N ILE A 194 -9.71 10.20 7.04
CA ILE A 194 -10.70 10.12 8.12
C ILE A 194 -10.08 9.40 9.33
N ALA A 195 -10.40 9.89 10.52
CA ALA A 195 -9.92 9.35 11.80
C ALA A 195 -10.93 9.68 12.91
N ASP A 196 -10.79 9.00 14.04
CA ASP A 196 -11.38 9.42 15.31
C ASP A 196 -10.86 10.82 15.70
N ASN A 197 -11.64 11.63 16.41
CA ASN A 197 -11.25 12.99 16.79
C ASN A 197 -10.13 13.07 17.84
N ASP A 198 -9.92 12.05 18.68
CA ASP A 198 -9.00 12.13 19.81
C ASP A 198 -8.27 10.84 20.18
N GLY A 199 -8.54 9.75 19.45
CA GLY A 199 -7.98 8.44 19.67
C GLY A 199 -8.58 7.72 20.87
N ASP A 200 -9.72 8.17 21.36
CA ASP A 200 -10.56 7.49 22.33
C ASP A 200 -9.87 7.14 23.69
N PRO A 201 -9.11 8.07 24.30
CA PRO A 201 -8.22 7.79 25.42
C PRO A 201 -8.96 7.43 26.71
N GLY A 202 -8.36 6.57 27.54
CA GLY A 202 -8.86 6.15 28.84
C GLY A 202 -8.00 6.67 29.99
N GLY A 203 -8.53 7.59 30.80
CA GLY A 203 -7.80 8.13 31.97
C GLY A 203 -6.55 8.95 31.60
N GLY A 204 -6.62 9.69 30.48
CA GLY A 204 -5.54 10.54 29.99
C GLY A 204 -4.40 9.77 29.31
N LYS A 205 -4.66 8.55 28.85
CA LYS A 205 -3.70 7.69 28.12
C LYS A 205 -4.43 6.93 27.03
N PHE A 206 -3.76 6.64 25.93
CA PHE A 206 -4.25 5.64 24.99
C PHE A 206 -4.23 4.27 25.65
N VAL A 207 -5.28 3.50 25.40
CA VAL A 207 -5.50 2.20 26.05
C VAL A 207 -5.44 1.09 25.02
N TRP A 208 -4.81 -0.03 25.41
CA TRP A 208 -4.75 -1.25 24.63
C TRP A 208 -5.05 -2.44 25.53
N SER A 209 -6.32 -2.78 25.67
CA SER A 209 -6.79 -3.80 26.61
C SER A 209 -7.92 -4.65 26.03
N GLU A 210 -8.18 -5.80 26.65
CA GLU A 210 -9.31 -6.65 26.29
C GLU A 210 -10.63 -5.89 26.54
N GLY A 211 -11.41 -5.67 25.47
CA GLY A 211 -12.68 -4.96 25.55
C GLY A 211 -12.61 -3.42 25.45
N ARG A 212 -11.41 -2.83 25.29
CA ARG A 212 -11.26 -1.41 24.94
C ARG A 212 -9.90 -1.13 24.29
N ARG A 213 -9.90 -0.50 23.13
CA ARG A 213 -8.69 -0.03 22.42
C ARG A 213 -8.90 1.38 21.89
N SER A 214 -7.84 2.18 21.94
CA SER A 214 -7.80 3.55 21.45
C SER A 214 -7.64 3.59 19.93
N CYS A 215 -8.41 4.44 19.27
CA CYS A 215 -8.50 4.59 17.81
C CYS A 215 -7.46 5.58 17.27
N THR A 216 -6.17 5.33 17.51
CA THR A 216 -5.12 6.34 17.27
C THR A 216 -4.68 6.49 15.81
N GLY A 217 -5.20 5.68 14.90
CA GLY A 217 -4.77 5.64 13.50
C GLY A 217 -5.57 6.57 12.59
N VAL A 218 -5.33 6.41 11.29
CA VAL A 218 -5.96 7.17 10.21
C VAL A 218 -6.08 6.31 8.98
N GLN A 219 -7.05 6.60 8.11
CA GLN A 219 -7.15 5.99 6.80
C GLN A 219 -7.52 6.99 5.72
N GLY A 220 -7.35 6.62 4.46
CA GLY A 220 -7.77 7.43 3.33
C GLY A 220 -7.55 6.80 1.97
N TRP A 221 -7.90 7.56 0.93
CA TRP A 221 -7.73 7.15 -0.46
C TRP A 221 -6.60 7.92 -1.14
N LEU A 222 -5.94 7.27 -2.08
CA LEU A 222 -4.91 7.86 -2.92
C LEU A 222 -5.15 7.45 -4.37
N PHE A 223 -5.24 8.41 -5.30
CA PHE A 223 -5.13 8.07 -6.72
C PHE A 223 -3.67 7.75 -7.06
N LEU A 224 -3.44 6.54 -7.56
CA LEU A 224 -2.13 6.10 -8.07
C LEU A 224 -2.00 6.41 -9.57
N ARG A 225 -3.10 6.29 -10.30
CA ARG A 225 -3.18 6.65 -11.72
C ARG A 225 -4.57 7.13 -12.09
N VAL A 226 -4.57 8.21 -12.88
CA VAL A 226 -5.75 8.74 -13.55
C VAL A 226 -5.44 8.93 -15.04
N PRO A 227 -6.45 9.03 -15.92
CA PRO A 227 -6.21 9.36 -17.33
C PRO A 227 -5.43 10.68 -17.49
N PRO A 228 -4.46 10.80 -18.42
CA PRO A 228 -3.49 11.90 -18.47
C PRO A 228 -4.04 13.29 -18.86
N TRP A 229 -5.36 13.46 -18.92
CA TRP A 229 -6.06 14.71 -19.20
C TRP A 229 -7.13 15.04 -18.15
N THR A 230 -6.95 14.60 -16.91
CA THR A 230 -7.80 15.01 -15.78
C THR A 230 -7.86 16.53 -15.68
N GLU A 231 -9.07 17.08 -15.71
CA GLU A 231 -9.28 18.54 -15.66
C GLU A 231 -9.41 19.07 -14.23
N LYS A 232 -9.92 18.25 -13.31
CA LYS A 232 -10.31 18.60 -11.95
C LYS A 232 -10.19 17.41 -11.00
N GLU A 233 -9.81 17.76 -9.78
CA GLU A 233 -9.85 16.91 -8.60
C GLU A 233 -10.77 17.59 -7.59
N SER A 234 -11.65 16.83 -6.95
CA SER A 234 -12.59 17.34 -5.95
C SER A 234 -12.63 16.43 -4.72
N PHE A 235 -12.53 17.01 -3.54
CA PHE A 235 -12.69 16.38 -2.23
C PHE A 235 -13.73 17.19 -1.46
N ASN A 236 -14.85 16.53 -1.12
CA ASN A 236 -15.95 17.18 -0.40
C ASN A 236 -16.40 16.29 0.76
N TRP A 237 -16.40 16.80 1.99
CA TRP A 237 -16.88 16.10 3.18
C TRP A 237 -18.20 16.69 3.69
N TRP A 238 -18.98 15.86 4.38
CA TRP A 238 -20.22 16.33 5.02
C TRP A 238 -20.57 15.49 6.23
N VAL A 239 -21.23 16.13 7.20
CA VAL A 239 -21.98 15.51 8.29
C VAL A 239 -23.36 15.13 7.76
N SER A 240 -23.74 13.86 7.87
CA SER A 240 -25.10 13.42 7.55
C SER A 240 -25.99 13.55 8.78
N ASN A 241 -27.04 14.38 8.73
CA ASN A 241 -27.98 14.48 9.84
C ASN A 241 -29.42 14.73 9.41
N SER A 242 -30.36 14.34 10.28
CA SER A 242 -31.78 14.63 10.09
C SER A 242 -32.16 16.07 10.46
N ASP A 243 -31.39 16.75 11.32
CA ASP A 243 -31.52 18.20 11.55
C ASP A 243 -30.84 18.93 10.39
N PRO A 244 -31.59 19.65 9.53
CA PRO A 244 -31.01 20.34 8.36
C PRO A 244 -29.99 21.41 8.74
N GLU A 245 -30.06 21.95 9.95
CA GLU A 245 -29.08 22.92 10.44
C GLU A 245 -27.79 22.21 10.91
N TYR A 246 -27.82 20.92 11.28
CA TYR A 246 -26.63 20.11 11.61
C TYR A 246 -26.08 19.29 10.42
N ASP A 247 -26.89 19.09 9.39
CA ASP A 247 -26.50 18.47 8.11
C ASP A 247 -25.66 19.44 7.28
N PHE A 248 -24.34 19.39 7.46
CA PHE A 248 -23.42 20.40 6.97
C PHE A 248 -22.27 19.80 6.17
N GLY A 249 -21.90 20.47 5.08
CA GLY A 249 -20.65 20.28 4.36
C GLY A 249 -20.12 21.65 3.94
N PRO A 250 -18.79 21.83 3.84
CA PRO A 250 -18.21 23.06 3.29
C PRO A 250 -18.74 23.38 1.89
N MET A 251 -18.69 24.67 1.57
CA MET A 251 -18.94 25.14 0.21
C MET A 251 -18.10 26.37 -0.04
N LYS A 252 -17.30 26.36 -1.11
CA LYS A 252 -16.58 27.54 -1.55
C LYS A 252 -17.56 28.66 -1.86
N ARG A 253 -17.21 29.86 -1.42
CA ARG A 253 -17.95 31.07 -1.73
C ARG A 253 -17.93 31.26 -3.26
N PRO A 254 -19.10 31.36 -3.91
CA PRO A 254 -19.15 31.55 -5.34
C PRO A 254 -18.59 32.95 -5.72
N PRO A 255 -18.08 33.12 -6.95
CA PRO A 255 -17.66 34.42 -7.45
C PRO A 255 -18.73 35.50 -7.28
N THR A 256 -18.30 36.74 -7.07
CA THR A 256 -19.22 37.88 -6.86
C THR A 256 -20.29 37.96 -7.94
N GLY A 257 -21.56 37.92 -7.55
CA GLY A 257 -22.71 37.97 -8.44
C GLY A 257 -23.28 36.60 -8.84
N GLN A 258 -22.65 35.50 -8.42
CA GLN A 258 -23.21 34.16 -8.54
C GLN A 258 -23.86 33.72 -7.21
N LEU A 259 -24.93 32.94 -7.30
CA LEU A 259 -25.57 32.34 -6.13
C LEU A 259 -24.85 31.04 -5.76
N PRO A 260 -24.77 30.68 -4.47
CA PRO A 260 -24.28 29.37 -4.05
C PRO A 260 -25.13 28.25 -4.65
N HIS A 261 -24.56 27.05 -4.76
CA HIS A 261 -25.33 25.90 -5.22
C HIS A 261 -26.37 25.51 -4.17
N ASP A 262 -27.64 25.67 -4.51
CA ASP A 262 -28.74 25.30 -3.63
C ASP A 262 -29.01 23.79 -3.73
N PHE A 263 -28.82 23.06 -2.64
CA PHE A 263 -29.08 21.63 -2.55
C PHE A 263 -30.58 21.31 -2.58
N ARG A 264 -31.46 22.27 -2.28
CA ARG A 264 -32.92 22.11 -2.19
C ARG A 264 -33.39 21.10 -1.14
N THR A 265 -32.55 20.81 -0.16
CA THR A 265 -32.83 19.95 0.99
C THR A 265 -33.08 20.76 2.28
N GLY A 266 -32.75 22.06 2.27
CA GLY A 266 -32.73 22.91 3.46
C GLY A 266 -31.39 22.88 4.20
N SER A 267 -30.42 22.14 3.68
CA SER A 267 -29.08 21.93 4.22
C SER A 267 -28.02 22.03 3.12
N VAL A 268 -26.74 21.94 3.48
CA VAL A 268 -25.61 21.82 2.52
C VAL A 268 -24.75 20.57 2.78
N GLY A 269 -25.18 19.70 3.69
CA GLY A 269 -24.50 18.43 3.98
C GLY A 269 -24.85 17.33 2.98
N THR A 270 -25.82 16.49 3.32
CA THR A 270 -26.12 15.26 2.58
C THR A 270 -26.50 15.54 1.11
N PRO A 271 -25.73 15.04 0.12
CA PRO A 271 -25.96 15.29 -1.31
C PRO A 271 -27.09 14.41 -1.86
N LEU A 272 -28.33 14.70 -1.47
CA LEU A 272 -29.50 13.97 -1.94
C LEU A 272 -29.69 14.15 -3.45
N GLY A 273 -29.88 13.03 -4.15
CA GLY A 273 -30.08 12.95 -5.60
C GLY A 273 -28.88 13.29 -6.50
N ASP A 274 -28.97 12.89 -7.76
CA ASP A 274 -27.84 12.91 -8.71
C ASP A 274 -27.28 14.31 -8.97
N ARG A 275 -28.14 15.34 -8.92
CA ARG A 275 -27.70 16.73 -9.09
C ARG A 275 -26.69 17.15 -8.04
N ASN A 276 -26.94 16.82 -6.77
CA ASN A 276 -26.07 17.25 -5.69
C ASN A 276 -24.82 16.37 -5.63
N LYS A 277 -24.95 15.06 -5.87
CA LYS A 277 -23.79 14.16 -6.00
C LYS A 277 -22.86 14.60 -7.13
N TYR A 278 -23.40 14.85 -8.32
CA TYR A 278 -22.61 15.29 -9.47
C TYR A 278 -21.92 16.64 -9.20
N TYR A 279 -22.61 17.57 -8.52
CA TYR A 279 -22.01 18.84 -8.11
C TYR A 279 -20.75 18.63 -7.27
N LEU A 280 -20.83 17.83 -6.19
CA LEU A 280 -19.67 17.53 -5.36
C LEU A 280 -18.54 16.83 -6.15
N MET A 281 -18.89 15.96 -7.09
CA MET A 281 -17.90 15.25 -7.91
C MET A 281 -17.20 16.13 -8.96
N SER A 282 -17.73 17.31 -9.30
CA SER A 282 -17.30 18.10 -10.48
C SER A 282 -16.92 19.54 -10.17
N ASN A 283 -17.11 19.99 -8.92
CA ASN A 283 -16.90 21.38 -8.52
C ASN A 283 -15.43 21.81 -8.47
N GLY A 284 -14.47 20.88 -8.43
CA GLY A 284 -13.03 21.20 -8.29
C GLY A 284 -12.70 21.79 -6.91
N GLU A 285 -13.55 21.51 -5.93
CA GLU A 285 -13.40 21.95 -4.54
C GLU A 285 -12.58 20.94 -3.76
N ILE A 286 -11.61 21.43 -2.99
CA ILE A 286 -10.93 20.63 -1.96
C ILE A 286 -11.33 21.30 -0.66
N ASP A 287 -12.21 20.64 0.08
CA ASP A 287 -12.69 21.12 1.37
C ASP A 287 -11.53 21.30 2.36
N TYR A 288 -11.66 22.29 3.23
CA TYR A 288 -10.76 22.46 4.37
C TYR A 288 -10.99 21.34 5.39
N ASP A 289 -9.98 21.01 6.19
CA ASP A 289 -10.11 19.96 7.22
C ASP A 289 -11.20 20.32 8.24
N GLN A 290 -12.07 19.35 8.57
CA GLN A 290 -13.27 19.54 9.38
C GLN A 290 -13.03 20.32 10.67
N ILE A 291 -11.88 20.12 11.30
CA ILE A 291 -11.46 20.80 12.53
C ILE A 291 -11.40 22.33 12.42
N PHE A 292 -11.26 22.91 11.22
CA PHE A 292 -11.21 24.35 11.00
C PHE A 292 -12.59 24.99 10.83
N THR A 293 -13.67 24.21 10.91
CA THR A 293 -15.03 24.73 10.68
C THR A 293 -15.40 25.87 11.62
N ASP A 294 -14.96 25.84 12.88
CA ASP A 294 -15.24 26.91 13.85
C ASP A 294 -14.40 28.18 13.68
N GLN A 295 -13.41 28.16 12.79
CA GLN A 295 -12.56 29.30 12.46
C GLN A 295 -13.06 30.07 11.23
N ILE A 296 -14.03 29.53 10.49
CA ILE A 296 -14.61 30.21 9.32
C ILE A 296 -15.50 31.36 9.81
N GLU A 297 -15.11 32.60 9.49
CA GLU A 297 -15.84 33.80 9.90
C GLU A 297 -16.97 34.17 8.90
N PRO A 298 -18.00 34.93 9.31
CA PRO A 298 -19.08 35.37 8.41
C PRO A 298 -18.62 36.08 7.13
N GLY A 299 -17.46 36.74 7.21
CA GLY A 299 -16.83 37.49 6.12
C GLY A 299 -15.74 36.72 5.37
N ASP A 300 -15.57 35.42 5.59
CA ASP A 300 -14.50 34.64 4.95
C ASP A 300 -14.56 34.77 3.42
N PRO A 301 -13.44 35.11 2.75
CA PRO A 301 -13.43 35.38 1.32
C PRO A 301 -13.57 34.10 0.47
N ASN A 302 -13.21 32.94 1.01
CA ASN A 302 -13.11 31.68 0.28
C ASN A 302 -14.27 30.73 0.57
N TRP A 303 -14.85 30.79 1.77
CA TRP A 303 -15.82 29.81 2.25
C TRP A 303 -17.16 30.45 2.64
N MET A 304 -18.22 29.66 2.46
CA MET A 304 -19.53 29.96 3.00
C MET A 304 -19.49 29.81 4.54
N TYR A 305 -20.14 30.74 5.24
CA TYR A 305 -20.15 30.74 6.70
C TYR A 305 -20.98 29.55 7.24
N PRO A 306 -20.42 28.68 8.10
CA PRO A 306 -21.17 27.61 8.75
C PRO A 306 -22.17 28.16 9.78
N SER A 307 -23.07 27.31 10.29
CA SER A 307 -23.99 27.72 11.36
C SER A 307 -23.21 28.15 12.61
N GLU A 308 -23.41 29.38 13.07
CA GLU A 308 -22.81 29.91 14.32
C GLU A 308 -23.14 29.01 15.53
N LYS A 309 -24.31 28.38 15.51
CA LYS A 309 -24.80 27.51 16.58
C LYS A 309 -24.05 26.18 16.64
N TYR A 310 -23.60 25.65 15.52
CA TYR A 310 -23.08 24.28 15.41
C TYR A 310 -21.65 24.18 14.89
N SER A 311 -21.03 25.28 14.46
CA SER A 311 -19.66 25.29 13.92
C SER A 311 -18.64 24.56 14.81
N HIS A 312 -18.72 24.78 16.12
CA HIS A 312 -17.88 24.13 17.13
C HIS A 312 -18.20 22.63 17.34
N MET A 313 -19.38 22.16 16.95
CA MET A 313 -19.71 20.74 17.03
C MET A 313 -19.14 20.02 15.81
N TYR A 314 -19.29 20.59 14.61
CA TYR A 314 -18.67 20.03 13.41
C TYR A 314 -17.16 19.90 13.57
N SER A 315 -16.48 20.93 14.12
CA SER A 315 -15.03 20.93 14.30
C SER A 315 -14.49 19.91 15.29
N ARG A 316 -15.35 19.34 16.15
CA ARG A 316 -14.96 18.42 17.22
C ARG A 316 -15.22 16.95 16.90
N GLY A 317 -15.75 16.65 15.72
CA GLY A 317 -16.10 15.30 15.32
C GLY A 317 -17.61 15.12 15.14
N ALA A 318 -17.97 14.32 14.14
CA ALA A 318 -19.34 14.06 13.74
C ALA A 318 -19.41 12.81 12.84
N ASP A 319 -20.62 12.38 12.53
CA ASP A 319 -20.89 11.32 11.55
C ASP A 319 -20.57 11.81 10.13
N VAL A 320 -19.29 11.75 9.78
CA VAL A 320 -18.71 12.38 8.59
C VAL A 320 -18.47 11.38 7.46
N ARG A 321 -18.79 11.84 6.26
CA ARG A 321 -18.56 11.16 4.99
C ARG A 321 -17.78 12.07 4.06
N TYR A 322 -17.19 11.51 3.03
CA TYR A 322 -16.69 12.31 1.92
C TYR A 322 -16.82 11.61 0.57
N VAL A 323 -16.70 12.41 -0.49
CA VAL A 323 -16.45 11.92 -1.84
C VAL A 323 -15.15 12.54 -2.35
N TYR A 324 -14.27 11.69 -2.88
CA TYR A 324 -13.02 12.08 -3.51
C TYR A 324 -13.02 11.66 -4.97
N SER A 325 -12.87 12.61 -5.89
CA SER A 325 -13.20 12.39 -7.30
C SER A 325 -12.31 13.14 -8.28
N VAL A 326 -12.23 12.59 -9.48
CA VAL A 326 -11.49 13.14 -10.61
C VAL A 326 -12.36 13.15 -11.87
N GLY A 327 -12.17 14.16 -12.70
CA GLY A 327 -12.98 14.42 -13.88
C GLY A 327 -12.66 15.79 -14.47
N GLU A 328 -13.38 16.32 -15.43
CA GLU A 328 -14.40 15.64 -16.22
C GLU A 328 -13.76 14.93 -17.43
N TYR A 329 -14.34 13.81 -17.87
CA TYR A 329 -13.88 13.07 -19.05
C TYR A 329 -14.99 12.95 -20.11
N GLU A 330 -14.58 12.79 -21.36
CA GLU A 330 -15.45 12.27 -22.42
C GLU A 330 -15.10 10.80 -22.71
N ILE A 331 -16.10 9.91 -22.66
CA ILE A 331 -15.91 8.48 -22.92
C ILE A 331 -16.75 8.08 -24.13
N PRO A 332 -16.15 7.95 -25.33
CA PRO A 332 -16.85 7.46 -26.52
C PRO A 332 -17.37 6.02 -26.35
N PRO A 333 -18.35 5.60 -27.16
CA PRO A 333 -18.84 4.22 -27.16
C PRO A 333 -17.70 3.19 -27.31
N GLY A 334 -17.66 2.20 -26.42
CA GLY A 334 -16.67 1.13 -26.41
C GLY A 334 -15.31 1.49 -25.82
N VAL A 335 -15.06 2.76 -25.49
CA VAL A 335 -13.82 3.21 -24.85
C VAL A 335 -13.85 2.91 -23.36
N GLU A 336 -12.68 2.56 -22.83
CA GLU A 336 -12.42 2.23 -21.43
C GLU A 336 -11.42 3.23 -20.85
N LEU A 337 -11.71 3.75 -19.66
CA LEU A 337 -10.79 4.55 -18.85
C LEU A 337 -10.32 3.72 -17.65
N THR A 338 -9.06 3.94 -17.25
CA THR A 338 -8.45 3.26 -16.11
C THR A 338 -8.20 4.25 -14.98
N PHE A 339 -8.61 3.86 -13.77
CA PHE A 339 -8.36 4.57 -12.53
C PHE A 339 -7.74 3.58 -11.54
N ALA A 340 -6.53 3.86 -11.07
CA ALA A 340 -5.88 3.07 -10.03
C ALA A 340 -5.88 3.86 -8.72
N LEU A 341 -6.27 3.19 -7.63
CA LEU A 341 -6.38 3.79 -6.31
C LEU A 341 -5.72 2.89 -5.26
N ALA A 342 -5.25 3.49 -4.18
CA ALA A 342 -4.90 2.78 -2.96
C ALA A 342 -5.85 3.22 -1.85
N TYR A 343 -6.30 2.25 -1.05
CA TYR A 343 -6.85 2.50 0.27
C TYR A 343 -5.75 2.29 1.29
N VAL A 344 -5.39 3.34 2.01
CA VAL A 344 -4.18 3.38 2.83
C VAL A 344 -4.59 3.59 4.28
N ALA A 345 -3.92 2.91 5.20
CA ALA A 345 -4.03 3.14 6.63
C ALA A 345 -2.67 3.53 7.23
N GLY A 346 -2.69 4.19 8.38
CA GLY A 346 -1.49 4.57 9.14
C GLY A 346 -1.76 4.56 10.64
N VAL A 347 -0.76 4.17 11.43
CA VAL A 347 -0.82 4.19 12.90
C VAL A 347 -0.35 5.50 13.49
N ASP A 348 -0.69 5.71 14.77
CA ASP A 348 -0.14 6.77 15.62
C ASP A 348 -0.32 8.19 15.07
N LEU A 349 -1.46 8.46 14.41
CA LEU A 349 -1.92 9.82 14.13
C LEU A 349 -2.05 10.59 15.44
N HIS A 350 -2.79 10.02 16.40
CA HIS A 350 -2.96 10.57 17.73
C HIS A 350 -1.81 10.16 18.64
N ARG A 351 -0.96 11.12 19.00
CA ARG A 351 0.18 10.91 19.92
C ARG A 351 0.03 11.57 21.28
N ASN A 352 -0.95 12.46 21.40
CA ASN A 352 -1.28 13.14 22.64
C ASN A 352 -2.72 12.81 23.05
N PRO A 353 -2.95 12.05 24.14
CA PRO A 353 -4.29 11.67 24.60
C PRO A 353 -5.11 12.83 25.20
N LEU A 354 -4.58 14.05 25.18
CA LEU A 354 -5.28 15.27 25.60
C LEU A 354 -5.42 16.26 24.43
N ASN A 355 -5.17 15.84 23.19
CA ASN A 355 -5.16 16.76 22.06
C ASN A 355 -6.53 17.39 21.80
N SER A 356 -7.63 16.67 22.06
CA SER A 356 -8.99 17.18 21.89
C SER A 356 -9.28 18.44 22.71
N ASP A 357 -8.59 18.64 23.84
CA ASP A 357 -8.68 19.90 24.62
C ASP A 357 -8.36 21.13 23.75
N GLU A 358 -7.47 21.02 22.76
CA GLU A 358 -7.18 22.14 21.84
C GLU A 358 -8.40 22.49 20.98
N LEU A 359 -9.19 21.50 20.51
CA LEU A 359 -10.45 21.75 19.79
C LEU A 359 -11.53 22.34 20.71
N TYR A 360 -11.63 21.87 21.96
CA TYR A 360 -12.55 22.46 22.94
C TYR A 360 -12.21 23.92 23.27
N ASN A 361 -10.93 24.28 23.19
CA ASN A 361 -10.43 25.63 23.41
C ASN A 361 -10.38 26.51 22.14
N GLY A 362 -10.79 25.99 20.97
CA GLY A 362 -10.82 26.74 19.71
C GLY A 362 -9.45 26.92 19.06
N HIS A 363 -8.49 26.03 19.32
CA HIS A 363 -7.13 26.06 18.79
C HIS A 363 -6.89 24.95 17.76
N ALA A 364 -7.67 24.92 16.67
CA ALA A 364 -7.57 23.89 15.62
C ALA A 364 -6.14 23.75 15.05
N ASP A 365 -5.39 24.85 14.89
CA ASP A 365 -3.99 24.80 14.43
C ASP A 365 -3.08 23.99 15.37
N ARG A 366 -3.29 24.10 16.69
CA ARG A 366 -2.51 23.35 17.69
C ARG A 366 -2.90 21.89 17.71
N PHE A 367 -4.20 21.61 17.57
CA PHE A 367 -4.69 20.25 17.41
C PHE A 367 -4.03 19.59 16.20
N TYR A 368 -4.07 20.24 15.04
CA TYR A 368 -3.50 19.70 13.80
C TYR A 368 -1.98 19.51 13.88
N ALA A 369 -1.26 20.47 14.47
CA ALA A 369 0.19 20.38 14.66
C ALA A 369 0.64 19.23 15.57
N ASN A 370 -0.28 18.67 16.38
CA ASN A 370 -0.02 17.51 17.24
C ASN A 370 -0.40 16.18 16.57
N LEU A 371 -1.02 16.19 15.39
CA LEU A 371 -1.26 14.98 14.59
C LEU A 371 0.04 14.57 13.86
N ASP A 372 0.26 13.28 13.70
CA ASP A 372 1.40 12.76 12.94
C ASP A 372 0.96 11.86 11.78
N PHE A 373 1.07 12.37 10.56
CA PHE A 373 0.75 11.64 9.33
C PHE A 373 1.93 10.83 8.77
N SER A 374 3.05 10.68 9.48
CA SER A 374 4.27 10.07 8.94
C SER A 374 4.08 8.63 8.51
N ASP A 375 3.36 7.83 9.28
CA ASP A 375 3.09 6.43 8.94
C ASP A 375 2.14 6.33 7.74
N PHE A 376 1.05 7.10 7.76
CA PHE A 376 0.09 7.21 6.66
C PHE A 376 0.75 7.65 5.33
N ALA A 377 1.62 8.67 5.40
CA ALA A 377 2.38 9.17 4.25
C ALA A 377 3.41 8.15 3.74
N LYS A 378 4.07 7.42 4.65
CA LYS A 378 5.00 6.35 4.29
C LYS A 378 4.26 5.20 3.58
N ASN A 379 3.10 4.80 4.08
CA ASN A 379 2.29 3.74 3.49
C ASN A 379 1.71 4.16 2.13
N ALA A 380 1.39 5.45 1.96
CA ALA A 380 1.02 6.03 0.67
C ALA A 380 2.18 6.01 -0.35
N MET A 381 3.41 6.29 0.09
CA MET A 381 4.61 6.14 -0.75
C MET A 381 4.79 4.68 -1.19
N TRP A 382 4.69 3.73 -0.26
CA TRP A 382 4.76 2.31 -0.58
C TRP A 382 3.67 1.86 -1.56
N ALA A 383 2.43 2.31 -1.37
CA ALA A 383 1.35 2.02 -2.31
C ALA A 383 1.66 2.46 -3.74
N ARG A 384 2.29 3.62 -3.92
CA ARG A 384 2.78 4.10 -5.23
C ARG A 384 3.91 3.23 -5.77
N TRP A 385 4.86 2.89 -4.92
CA TRP A 385 6.02 2.09 -5.32
C TRP A 385 5.64 0.67 -5.72
N VAL A 386 4.69 0.04 -5.02
CA VAL A 386 4.16 -1.28 -5.38
C VAL A 386 3.36 -1.23 -6.68
N TYR A 387 2.64 -0.13 -6.92
CA TYR A 387 1.90 0.08 -8.15
C TYR A 387 2.81 0.25 -9.37
N ASP A 388 3.83 1.11 -9.28
CA ASP A 388 4.75 1.51 -10.35
C ASP A 388 6.15 1.69 -9.76
N ASN A 389 7.03 0.71 -10.02
CA ASN A 389 8.28 0.53 -9.29
C ASN A 389 9.31 1.62 -9.66
N PRO A 390 9.79 2.43 -8.70
CA PRO A 390 10.80 3.44 -9.00
C PRO A 390 12.11 2.81 -9.50
N GLY A 391 12.64 3.32 -10.61
CA GLY A 391 13.90 2.85 -11.18
C GLY A 391 13.77 1.60 -12.06
N VAL A 392 12.55 1.15 -12.34
CA VAL A 392 12.25 0.08 -13.30
C VAL A 392 11.76 0.71 -14.61
N ASP A 393 12.29 0.23 -15.74
CA ASP A 393 11.85 0.58 -17.10
C ASP A 393 11.05 -0.60 -17.63
N THR A 394 9.74 -0.53 -17.40
CA THR A 394 8.79 -1.64 -17.53
C THR A 394 8.43 -1.90 -18.98
N ASP A 395 8.39 -0.87 -19.83
CA ASP A 395 8.14 -1.00 -21.27
C ASP A 395 9.39 -0.94 -22.16
N SER A 396 10.57 -0.82 -21.55
CA SER A 396 11.88 -0.80 -22.21
C SER A 396 12.07 0.38 -23.18
N ASP A 397 11.46 1.53 -22.90
CA ASP A 397 11.60 2.76 -23.69
C ASP A 397 12.83 3.61 -23.30
N GLY A 398 13.51 3.23 -22.22
CA GLY A 398 14.69 3.89 -21.65
C GLY A 398 14.39 4.88 -20.52
N TYR A 399 13.13 5.05 -20.12
CA TYR A 399 12.72 5.86 -18.98
C TYR A 399 12.35 4.96 -17.79
N ALA A 400 13.06 5.13 -16.66
CA ALA A 400 12.86 4.32 -15.45
C ALA A 400 12.22 5.11 -14.29
N GLY A 401 11.53 6.20 -14.63
CA GLY A 401 10.90 7.09 -13.66
C GLY A 401 11.75 8.28 -13.18
N LYS A 402 11.28 8.96 -12.14
CA LYS A 402 11.92 10.19 -11.61
C LYS A 402 12.84 9.88 -10.44
N ALA A 403 14.00 10.53 -10.44
CA ALA A 403 14.98 10.43 -9.36
C ALA A 403 15.24 11.79 -8.69
N ARG A 404 15.64 11.73 -7.42
CA ARG A 404 16.12 12.86 -6.62
C ARG A 404 17.55 12.58 -6.18
N VAL A 405 18.30 13.65 -5.96
CA VAL A 405 19.69 13.58 -5.50
C VAL A 405 19.78 14.14 -4.09
N CYS A 406 20.14 13.29 -3.13
CA CYS A 406 20.41 13.70 -1.76
C CYS A 406 21.89 14.03 -1.60
N ILE A 407 22.21 15.29 -1.27
CA ILE A 407 23.59 15.73 -1.02
C ILE A 407 23.93 15.43 0.43
N LEU A 408 24.86 14.49 0.64
CA LEU A 408 25.29 14.04 1.98
C LEU A 408 26.51 14.83 2.47
N ASP A 409 27.35 15.31 1.56
CA ASP A 409 28.51 16.14 1.88
C ASP A 409 28.79 17.15 0.76
N SER A 410 29.36 18.29 1.13
CA SER A 410 29.77 19.31 0.17
C SER A 410 31.06 20.00 0.60
N ALA A 411 31.88 20.37 -0.39
CA ALA A 411 33.08 21.15 -0.19
C ALA A 411 32.93 22.55 -0.77
N TRP A 412 33.51 23.53 -0.08
CA TRP A 412 33.59 24.89 -0.59
C TRP A 412 34.77 25.01 -1.56
N ILE A 413 34.50 25.12 -2.85
CA ILE A 413 35.49 25.18 -3.93
C ILE A 413 35.19 26.40 -4.81
N ASP A 414 36.21 27.23 -5.05
CA ASP A 414 36.12 28.42 -5.91
C ASP A 414 34.93 29.36 -5.62
N GLY A 415 34.59 29.51 -4.34
CA GLY A 415 33.53 30.43 -3.90
C GLY A 415 32.11 29.89 -3.99
N ARG A 416 31.93 28.57 -4.16
CA ARG A 416 30.62 27.90 -4.09
C ARG A 416 30.70 26.56 -3.36
N TRP A 417 29.59 26.12 -2.77
CA TRP A 417 29.42 24.75 -2.31
C TRP A 417 29.29 23.81 -3.52
N VAL A 418 30.10 22.75 -3.54
CA VAL A 418 30.08 21.70 -4.54
C VAL A 418 29.82 20.38 -3.82
N PRO A 419 28.79 19.59 -4.21
CA PRO A 419 28.55 18.27 -3.64
C PRO A 419 29.79 17.37 -3.78
N THR A 420 30.24 16.78 -2.68
CA THR A 420 31.36 15.82 -2.63
C THR A 420 30.86 14.40 -2.44
N VAL A 421 29.72 14.23 -1.76
CA VAL A 421 29.03 12.95 -1.63
C VAL A 421 27.54 13.19 -1.87
N ALA A 422 26.95 12.42 -2.77
CA ALA A 422 25.52 12.45 -3.04
C ALA A 422 25.01 11.04 -3.34
N ASP A 423 23.77 10.77 -2.94
CA ASP A 423 23.04 9.56 -3.29
C ASP A 423 21.91 9.92 -4.25
N THR A 424 21.62 9.05 -5.22
CA THR A 424 20.53 9.24 -6.18
C THR A 424 19.53 8.12 -6.01
N SER A 425 18.30 8.47 -5.67
CA SER A 425 17.21 7.52 -5.48
C SER A 425 16.04 7.84 -6.41
N TYR A 426 15.49 6.81 -7.03
CA TYR A 426 14.21 6.91 -7.73
C TYR A 426 13.09 7.01 -6.69
N TYR A 427 12.07 7.80 -6.99
CA TYR A 427 10.94 8.03 -6.06
C TYR A 427 9.57 7.92 -6.74
N GLU A 428 9.54 7.84 -8.07
CA GLU A 428 8.35 7.66 -8.90
C GLU A 428 8.75 6.75 -10.07
N GLY A 429 7.90 5.79 -10.44
CA GLY A 429 8.13 4.88 -11.56
C GLY A 429 7.93 5.52 -12.94
N ASP A 430 7.90 4.70 -13.97
CA ASP A 430 7.93 5.13 -15.38
C ASP A 430 6.53 5.46 -15.97
N GLY A 431 5.47 5.21 -15.21
CA GLY A 431 4.07 5.38 -15.61
C GLY A 431 3.40 4.10 -16.13
N VAL A 432 4.13 2.98 -16.18
CA VAL A 432 3.68 1.66 -16.60
C VAL A 432 3.63 0.74 -15.37
N PRO A 433 2.43 0.35 -14.90
CA PRO A 433 2.28 -0.34 -13.62
C PRO A 433 2.97 -1.71 -13.59
N ASP A 434 3.75 -1.95 -12.54
CA ASP A 434 4.43 -3.22 -12.25
C ASP A 434 3.60 -4.17 -11.40
N TRP A 435 2.85 -3.62 -10.43
CA TRP A 435 2.11 -4.37 -9.41
C TRP A 435 2.98 -5.36 -8.60
N ARG A 436 4.18 -4.93 -8.20
CA ARG A 436 5.13 -5.79 -7.47
C ARG A 436 5.46 -5.19 -6.13
N ALA A 437 5.11 -5.92 -5.07
CA ALA A 437 5.52 -5.58 -3.71
C ALA A 437 6.88 -6.16 -3.35
N VAL A 438 7.25 -7.29 -3.94
CA VAL A 438 8.54 -7.96 -3.72
C VAL A 438 9.26 -8.13 -5.04
N MET A 439 10.58 -7.98 -5.02
CA MET A 439 11.42 -8.41 -6.13
C MET A 439 12.56 -9.26 -5.59
N PRO A 440 12.59 -10.57 -5.93
CA PRO A 440 13.75 -11.37 -5.60
C PRO A 440 14.98 -10.81 -6.34
N PRO A 441 16.19 -11.09 -5.83
CA PRO A 441 17.43 -10.68 -6.48
C PRO A 441 17.44 -11.11 -7.97
N PRO A 442 18.02 -10.31 -8.88
CA PRO A 442 18.02 -10.63 -10.30
C PRO A 442 18.56 -12.03 -10.57
N GLN A 443 17.89 -12.77 -11.46
CA GLN A 443 18.34 -14.11 -11.83
C GLN A 443 19.80 -14.07 -12.36
N PRO A 444 20.62 -15.07 -12.01
CA PRO A 444 21.99 -15.12 -12.51
C PRO A 444 22.00 -15.39 -14.01
N THR A 445 23.02 -14.86 -14.70
CA THR A 445 23.25 -15.27 -16.09
C THR A 445 23.76 -16.70 -16.09
N PHE A 446 23.13 -17.61 -16.83
CA PHE A 446 23.54 -19.02 -16.85
C PHE A 446 23.65 -19.60 -18.26
N TRP A 447 24.43 -20.67 -18.36
CA TRP A 447 24.72 -21.40 -19.58
C TRP A 447 24.65 -22.90 -19.32
N LEU A 448 24.13 -23.63 -20.31
CA LEU A 448 24.01 -25.08 -20.28
C LEU A 448 25.00 -25.69 -21.26
N TYR A 449 25.85 -26.59 -20.77
CA TYR A 449 26.83 -27.31 -21.57
C TYR A 449 26.50 -28.81 -21.54
N PRO A 450 26.17 -29.44 -22.67
CA PRO A 450 25.98 -30.88 -22.70
C PRO A 450 27.29 -31.58 -22.39
N ILE A 451 27.24 -32.60 -21.52
CA ILE A 451 28.35 -33.49 -21.22
C ILE A 451 27.92 -34.94 -21.45
N ASN A 452 28.85 -35.89 -21.38
CA ASN A 452 28.49 -37.29 -21.56
C ASN A 452 27.51 -37.73 -20.45
N HIS A 453 26.31 -38.19 -20.86
CA HIS A 453 25.22 -38.55 -19.96
C HIS A 453 24.82 -37.46 -18.94
N GLY A 454 24.89 -36.19 -19.33
CA GLY A 454 24.59 -35.12 -18.38
C GLY A 454 24.58 -33.72 -18.97
N ILE A 455 24.33 -32.73 -18.11
CA ILE A 455 24.37 -31.31 -18.44
C ILE A 455 25.13 -30.58 -17.33
N ARG A 456 26.16 -29.82 -17.69
CA ARG A 456 26.84 -28.88 -16.79
C ARG A 456 26.16 -27.53 -16.89
N VAL A 457 25.69 -27.03 -15.76
CA VAL A 457 25.18 -25.68 -15.56
C VAL A 457 26.33 -24.82 -15.07
N ARG A 458 26.64 -23.75 -15.79
CA ARG A 458 27.56 -22.68 -15.36
C ARG A 458 26.73 -21.43 -15.17
N PHE A 459 26.95 -20.68 -14.11
CA PHE A 459 26.24 -19.42 -13.91
C PHE A 459 27.11 -18.36 -13.25
N ASN A 460 26.83 -17.10 -13.58
CA ASN A 460 27.47 -15.94 -13.00
C ASN A 460 26.49 -15.17 -12.12
N GLY A 461 26.82 -15.12 -10.84
CA GLY A 461 26.02 -14.55 -9.77
C GLY A 461 26.17 -13.05 -9.54
N ARG A 462 26.96 -12.34 -10.35
CA ARG A 462 27.34 -10.94 -10.02
C ARG A 462 26.12 -10.06 -9.80
N PHE A 463 25.17 -10.08 -10.72
CA PHE A 463 23.98 -9.24 -10.60
C PHE A 463 23.11 -9.67 -9.42
N SER A 464 22.91 -10.97 -9.20
CA SER A 464 22.19 -11.51 -8.04
C SER A 464 22.81 -11.03 -6.73
N GLU A 465 24.12 -11.14 -6.55
CA GLU A 465 24.83 -10.84 -5.30
C GLU A 465 25.17 -9.35 -5.08
N THR A 466 24.96 -8.48 -6.06
CA THR A 466 25.39 -7.06 -5.99
C THR A 466 24.31 -6.06 -6.37
N SER A 467 23.15 -6.51 -6.86
CA SER A 467 22.01 -5.63 -7.03
C SER A 467 21.36 -5.39 -5.68
N LYS A 468 21.14 -4.12 -5.37
CA LYS A 468 20.31 -3.74 -4.23
C LYS A 468 18.86 -3.95 -4.61
N ASP A 469 18.06 -4.41 -3.67
CA ASP A 469 16.62 -4.32 -3.79
C ASP A 469 16.22 -2.84 -3.98
N ILE A 470 15.31 -2.62 -4.93
CA ILE A 470 14.96 -1.27 -5.39
C ILE A 470 14.18 -0.49 -4.31
N PHE A 471 13.54 -1.22 -3.40
CA PHE A 471 12.66 -0.69 -2.37
C PHE A 471 13.43 -0.33 -1.10
N THR A 472 14.21 -1.28 -0.59
CA THR A 472 14.97 -1.16 0.66
C THR A 472 16.35 -0.54 0.45
N GLY A 473 16.90 -0.62 -0.77
CA GLY A 473 18.28 -0.23 -1.05
C GLY A 473 19.34 -1.14 -0.41
N VAL A 474 18.92 -2.29 0.12
CA VAL A 474 19.77 -3.29 0.79
C VAL A 474 20.20 -4.37 -0.20
N LEU A 475 21.38 -4.96 0.03
CA LEU A 475 21.78 -6.21 -0.64
C LEU A 475 21.17 -7.38 0.13
N ASP A 476 20.08 -7.91 -0.38
CA ASP A 476 19.23 -8.93 0.25
C ASP A 476 19.49 -10.36 -0.24
N PHE A 477 20.22 -10.55 -1.35
CA PHE A 477 20.59 -11.87 -1.86
C PHE A 477 20.91 -12.91 -0.77
N GLU A 478 20.16 -13.99 -0.72
CA GLU A 478 20.37 -15.10 0.20
C GLU A 478 21.08 -16.27 -0.48
N GLY A 479 20.61 -16.67 -1.66
CA GLY A 479 21.03 -17.93 -2.24
C GLY A 479 20.68 -18.17 -3.70
N TYR A 480 21.04 -19.36 -4.18
CA TYR A 480 20.72 -19.88 -5.51
C TYR A 480 19.92 -21.17 -5.43
N ARG A 481 18.96 -21.35 -6.33
CA ARG A 481 18.26 -22.62 -6.55
C ARG A 481 18.40 -23.05 -8.01
N ILE A 482 18.68 -24.34 -8.22
CA ILE A 482 18.77 -24.95 -9.54
C ILE A 482 17.66 -25.96 -9.68
N TYR A 483 16.89 -25.84 -10.76
CA TYR A 483 15.73 -26.68 -11.04
C TYR A 483 15.94 -27.50 -12.30
N ILE A 484 15.29 -28.66 -12.37
CA ILE A 484 15.20 -29.49 -13.57
C ILE A 484 13.80 -30.07 -13.75
N GLY A 485 13.32 -30.08 -14.99
CA GLY A 485 12.06 -30.68 -15.39
C GLY A 485 12.19 -31.42 -16.72
N GLN A 486 11.20 -32.25 -17.03
CA GLN A 486 11.11 -32.98 -18.32
C GLN A 486 10.26 -32.23 -19.35
N ASP A 487 9.59 -31.18 -18.91
CA ASP A 487 8.87 -30.23 -19.74
C ASP A 487 9.05 -28.81 -19.18
N ASP A 488 8.53 -27.82 -19.90
CA ASP A 488 8.66 -26.39 -19.61
C ASP A 488 7.63 -25.87 -18.60
N ARG A 489 6.74 -26.72 -18.09
CA ARG A 489 5.77 -26.30 -17.07
C ARG A 489 6.48 -26.15 -15.74
N GLU A 490 6.19 -25.06 -15.05
CA GLU A 490 6.73 -24.77 -13.71
C GLU A 490 6.51 -25.93 -12.73
N ALA A 491 5.33 -26.54 -12.73
CA ALA A 491 5.01 -27.71 -11.90
C ALA A 491 5.83 -28.98 -12.21
N SER A 492 6.55 -29.03 -13.35
CA SER A 492 7.47 -30.12 -13.72
C SER A 492 8.88 -29.89 -13.17
N LEU A 493 9.21 -28.65 -12.77
CA LEU A 493 10.51 -28.29 -12.24
C LEU A 493 10.66 -28.76 -10.79
N GLY A 494 11.58 -29.70 -10.55
CA GLY A 494 12.00 -30.10 -9.21
C GLY A 494 13.28 -29.38 -8.79
N LEU A 495 13.38 -29.03 -7.50
CA LEU A 495 14.61 -28.50 -6.93
C LEU A 495 15.71 -29.57 -6.96
N ALA A 496 16.80 -29.29 -7.67
CA ALA A 496 17.95 -30.19 -7.81
C ALA A 496 19.10 -29.84 -6.87
N ALA A 497 19.32 -28.54 -6.64
CA ALA A 497 20.36 -28.03 -5.77
C ALA A 497 19.97 -26.66 -5.20
N SER A 498 20.42 -26.38 -3.99
CA SER A 498 20.31 -25.06 -3.35
C SER A 498 21.64 -24.66 -2.73
N TYR A 499 21.93 -23.37 -2.69
CA TYR A 499 22.98 -22.73 -1.90
C TYR A 499 22.37 -21.50 -1.24
N ASP A 500 22.72 -21.25 0.01
CA ASP A 500 22.27 -20.12 0.80
C ASP A 500 23.36 -19.74 1.82
N LYS A 501 23.26 -18.56 2.42
CA LYS A 501 24.26 -18.08 3.37
C LYS A 501 24.17 -18.91 4.66
N GLU A 502 25.06 -18.61 5.61
CA GLU A 502 24.93 -19.13 6.96
C GLU A 502 24.46 -18.00 7.87
N ASN A 503 23.15 -17.90 8.06
CA ASN A 503 22.49 -16.83 8.81
C ASN A 503 21.22 -17.33 9.53
N PHE A 504 20.65 -16.44 10.33
CA PHE A 504 19.66 -16.75 11.34
C PHE A 504 18.66 -15.60 11.50
N ASP A 505 17.38 -15.95 11.56
CA ASP A 505 16.31 -15.01 11.90
C ASP A 505 16.33 -14.72 13.41
N LYS A 506 16.10 -13.45 13.78
CA LYS A 506 15.91 -13.02 15.17
C LYS A 506 14.45 -12.66 15.40
N TYR A 507 13.79 -13.45 16.23
CA TYR A 507 12.44 -13.19 16.70
C TYR A 507 12.49 -12.38 18.00
N VAL A 508 11.73 -11.29 18.06
CA VAL A 508 11.58 -10.41 19.21
C VAL A 508 10.23 -10.64 19.85
N GLN A 509 10.18 -10.79 21.18
CA GLN A 509 8.91 -10.94 21.87
C GLN A 509 8.10 -9.64 21.85
N ASN A 510 6.88 -9.68 21.31
CA ASN A 510 5.90 -8.62 21.36
C ASN A 510 4.79 -8.98 22.35
N LYS A 511 4.82 -8.35 23.53
CA LYS A 511 3.86 -8.61 24.62
C LYS A 511 2.43 -8.13 24.31
N ASN A 512 2.24 -7.33 23.26
CA ASN A 512 0.93 -6.84 22.83
C ASN A 512 0.19 -7.85 21.95
N LEU A 513 0.87 -8.91 21.50
CA LEU A 513 0.28 -9.98 20.70
C LEU A 513 -0.13 -11.19 21.57
N PRO A 514 -1.25 -11.86 21.25
CA PRO A 514 -1.71 -13.01 22.01
C PRO A 514 -0.77 -14.23 21.83
N PRO A 515 -0.50 -15.02 22.90
CA PRO A 515 0.20 -16.30 22.79
C PRO A 515 -0.58 -17.28 21.89
N PRO A 516 0.10 -18.21 21.18
CA PRO A 516 1.53 -18.52 21.24
C PRO A 516 2.40 -17.70 20.26
N ALA A 517 1.80 -16.82 19.46
CA ALA A 517 2.45 -16.07 18.39
C ALA A 517 3.01 -14.70 18.85
N ASN A 518 3.44 -14.59 20.11
CA ASN A 518 3.94 -13.33 20.67
C ASN A 518 5.41 -13.03 20.29
N PHE A 519 5.88 -13.55 19.16
CA PHE A 519 7.23 -13.39 18.63
C PHE A 519 7.14 -12.98 17.16
N GLU A 520 7.86 -11.93 16.79
CA GLU A 520 7.86 -11.36 15.44
C GLU A 520 9.29 -11.11 14.95
N ILE A 521 9.50 -11.19 13.64
CA ILE A 521 10.77 -10.82 13.00
C ILE A 521 10.71 -9.31 12.72
N GLN A 522 11.77 -8.58 13.09
CA GLN A 522 11.84 -7.13 12.93
C GLN A 522 13.06 -6.67 12.12
N ASP A 523 13.95 -7.58 11.76
CA ASP A 523 15.24 -7.30 11.14
C ASP A 523 15.56 -8.33 10.06
N ILE A 524 16.46 -7.99 9.14
CA ILE A 524 17.05 -8.93 8.19
C ILE A 524 17.85 -10.04 8.91
N PRO A 525 18.08 -11.20 8.26
CA PRO A 525 18.81 -12.30 8.85
C PRO A 525 20.23 -11.90 9.28
N PHE A 526 20.66 -12.41 10.44
CA PHE A 526 21.98 -12.12 11.01
C PHE A 526 22.96 -13.26 10.72
N THR A 527 24.20 -12.91 10.39
CA THR A 527 25.28 -13.91 10.35
C THR A 527 25.60 -14.42 11.76
N LEU A 528 26.18 -15.62 11.83
CA LEU A 528 26.63 -16.19 13.11
C LEU A 528 27.59 -15.26 13.87
N GLU A 529 28.49 -14.58 13.16
CA GLU A 529 29.44 -13.64 13.75
C GLU A 529 28.71 -12.42 14.35
N GLN A 530 27.75 -11.84 13.63
CA GLN A 530 26.96 -10.70 14.13
C GLN A 530 26.21 -11.06 15.42
N LEU A 531 25.55 -12.22 15.45
CA LEU A 531 24.85 -12.67 16.65
C LEU A 531 25.83 -12.91 17.80
N ARG A 532 27.01 -13.48 17.56
CA ARG A 532 28.05 -13.62 18.59
C ARG A 532 28.53 -12.29 19.11
N CYS A 533 28.79 -11.31 18.24
CA CYS A 533 29.17 -9.96 18.67
C CYS A 533 28.12 -9.32 19.59
N LEU A 534 26.83 -9.50 19.27
CA LEU A 534 25.71 -8.92 20.02
C LEU A 534 25.44 -9.65 21.35
N TYR A 535 25.41 -10.99 21.33
CA TYR A 535 24.88 -11.82 22.41
C TYR A 535 25.93 -12.72 23.10
N GLY A 536 27.15 -12.75 22.58
CA GLY A 536 28.29 -13.44 23.21
C GLY A 536 28.55 -12.92 24.62
N LYS A 537 28.94 -13.82 25.51
CA LYS A 537 29.15 -13.56 26.94
C LYS A 537 30.63 -13.43 27.29
N LEU A 538 31.52 -13.87 26.40
CA LEU A 538 32.96 -13.73 26.58
C LEU A 538 33.46 -12.30 26.32
N PRO A 539 34.64 -11.91 26.85
CA PRO A 539 35.21 -10.58 26.61
C PRO A 539 35.44 -10.25 25.13
N ASP A 540 35.83 -11.24 24.33
CA ASP A 540 35.78 -11.18 22.86
C ASP A 540 34.47 -11.83 22.40
N ARG A 541 33.42 -11.01 22.30
CA ARG A 541 32.07 -11.49 21.99
C ARG A 541 31.95 -12.08 20.60
N CYS A 542 32.55 -11.45 19.60
CA CYS A 542 32.52 -11.92 18.21
C CYS A 542 33.19 -13.29 18.05
N GLY A 543 34.26 -13.54 18.82
CA GLY A 543 34.94 -14.83 18.89
C GLY A 543 34.28 -15.87 19.80
N ASP A 544 33.13 -15.59 20.41
CA ASP A 544 32.50 -16.47 21.40
C ASP A 544 31.89 -17.73 20.76
N GLN A 545 32.68 -18.81 20.74
CA GLN A 545 32.24 -20.11 20.24
C GLN A 545 31.22 -20.82 21.15
N THR A 546 30.97 -20.31 22.36
CA THR A 546 30.01 -20.90 23.30
C THR A 546 28.58 -20.43 23.03
N PHE A 547 28.41 -19.35 22.28
CA PHE A 547 27.11 -18.89 21.83
C PHE A 547 26.72 -19.58 20.52
N GLY A 548 25.62 -20.35 20.58
CA GLY A 548 24.91 -20.93 19.43
C GLY A 548 23.50 -20.35 19.32
N PRO A 549 23.09 -19.74 18.18
CA PRO A 549 21.75 -19.18 18.02
C PRO A 549 20.65 -20.21 18.28
N LEU A 550 20.81 -21.43 17.76
CA LEU A 550 19.83 -22.51 17.85
C LEU A 550 19.70 -23.12 19.27
N ASP A 551 20.56 -22.74 20.21
CA ASP A 551 20.37 -23.07 21.62
C ASP A 551 19.21 -22.25 22.23
N TYR A 552 18.80 -21.17 21.55
CA TYR A 552 17.80 -20.21 22.01
C TYR A 552 16.63 -20.07 21.00
N THR A 553 15.70 -21.02 21.02
CA THR A 553 14.52 -21.03 20.13
C THR A 553 13.28 -20.45 20.80
N VAL A 554 12.15 -20.33 20.09
CA VAL A 554 10.87 -19.87 20.68
C VAL A 554 10.46 -20.69 21.91
N ASN A 555 10.82 -21.98 21.95
CA ASN A 555 10.54 -22.87 23.09
C ASN A 555 11.57 -22.75 24.24
N HIS A 556 12.70 -22.10 23.99
CA HIS A 556 13.76 -21.87 24.97
C HIS A 556 14.41 -20.50 24.70
N PRO A 557 13.70 -19.39 24.96
CA PRO A 557 14.13 -18.08 24.48
C PRO A 557 15.35 -17.55 25.26
N TYR A 558 16.09 -16.67 24.60
CA TYR A 558 17.18 -15.90 25.19
C TYR A 558 16.62 -14.74 26.01
N PHE A 559 17.12 -14.58 27.23
CA PHE A 559 16.80 -13.44 28.11
C PHE A 559 18.00 -12.51 28.15
N TYR A 560 17.83 -11.26 27.72
CA TYR A 560 18.93 -10.31 27.67
C TYR A 560 19.36 -9.84 29.07
N GLU A 561 20.66 -9.93 29.34
CA GLU A 561 21.19 -9.62 30.66
C GLU A 561 21.06 -8.11 30.97
N GLY A 562 20.46 -7.78 32.12
CA GLY A 562 20.20 -6.40 32.54
C GLY A 562 18.91 -5.79 31.98
N PHE A 563 18.23 -6.45 31.04
CA PHE A 563 16.97 -5.99 30.44
C PHE A 563 15.98 -7.15 30.39
N GLY A 564 15.33 -7.45 31.52
CA GLY A 564 14.47 -8.62 31.70
C GLY A 564 13.23 -8.68 30.80
N ASP A 565 12.88 -7.56 30.14
CA ASP A 565 11.77 -7.48 29.20
C ASP A 565 12.19 -7.73 27.74
N SER A 566 13.50 -7.82 27.47
CA SER A 566 14.04 -8.10 26.14
C SER A 566 14.26 -9.62 25.98
N ILE A 567 13.28 -10.26 25.35
CA ILE A 567 13.24 -11.70 25.13
C ILE A 567 13.34 -11.97 23.63
N PHE A 568 14.32 -12.80 23.25
CA PHE A 568 14.63 -13.10 21.86
C PHE A 568 14.62 -14.61 21.60
N ALA A 569 14.37 -15.00 20.36
CA ALA A 569 14.58 -16.36 19.87
C ALA A 569 15.25 -16.32 18.50
N PHE A 570 15.92 -17.40 18.13
CA PHE A 570 16.61 -17.51 16.85
C PHE A 570 16.22 -18.79 16.11
N GLY A 571 16.15 -18.69 14.79
CA GLY A 571 15.91 -19.80 13.88
C GLY A 571 16.95 -19.81 12.75
N LEU A 572 17.08 -20.93 12.05
CA LEU A 572 17.78 -20.93 10.76
C LEU A 572 16.99 -20.04 9.80
N HIS A 573 17.70 -19.21 9.04
CA HIS A 573 17.12 -18.62 7.85
C HIS A 573 17.33 -19.61 6.69
N ASP A 574 16.25 -19.98 6.00
CA ASP A 574 16.17 -21.14 5.09
C ASP A 574 16.90 -22.41 5.61
N ALA A 575 17.80 -23.01 4.83
CA ALA A 575 18.36 -24.35 5.06
C ALA A 575 19.86 -24.34 5.42
N ASN A 576 20.51 -23.18 5.39
CA ASN A 576 21.94 -22.92 5.54
C ASN A 576 22.85 -23.88 4.74
N GLN A 577 22.57 -24.13 3.46
CA GLN A 577 23.40 -24.94 2.54
C GLN A 577 24.63 -24.16 2.02
N SER A 578 25.43 -23.61 2.94
CA SER A 578 26.46 -22.61 2.65
C SER A 578 27.84 -23.14 2.26
N ARG A 579 28.10 -24.44 2.42
CA ARG A 579 29.42 -25.05 2.22
C ARG A 579 29.48 -25.80 0.90
N PHE A 580 30.10 -25.18 -0.10
CA PHE A 580 30.30 -25.76 -1.44
C PHE A 580 30.94 -27.15 -1.40
N GLY A 581 30.29 -28.11 -2.08
CA GLY A 581 30.73 -29.50 -2.16
C GLY A 581 30.54 -30.31 -0.87
N ILE A 582 29.95 -29.73 0.19
CA ILE A 582 29.70 -30.41 1.47
C ILE A 582 28.21 -30.43 1.77
N THR A 583 27.61 -29.25 1.94
CA THR A 583 26.17 -29.11 2.21
C THR A 583 25.43 -28.87 0.90
N THR A 584 25.99 -28.06 0.00
CA THR A 584 25.47 -27.90 -1.38
C THR A 584 26.31 -28.65 -2.42
N PRO A 585 25.69 -29.23 -3.47
CA PRO A 585 26.42 -29.75 -4.62
C PRO A 585 26.87 -28.64 -5.61
N ILE A 586 26.42 -27.40 -5.43
CA ILE A 586 26.91 -26.23 -6.17
C ILE A 586 28.38 -25.99 -5.80
N ARG A 587 29.19 -25.52 -6.77
CA ARG A 587 30.62 -25.27 -6.57
C ARG A 587 31.02 -23.93 -7.17
N LYS A 588 32.01 -23.26 -6.57
CA LYS A 588 32.73 -22.17 -7.24
C LYS A 588 33.70 -22.73 -8.27
N ILE A 589 33.69 -22.17 -9.48
CA ILE A 589 34.66 -22.52 -10.53
C ILE A 589 36.05 -21.97 -10.17
N TYR A 590 36.09 -20.79 -9.55
CA TYR A 590 37.32 -20.12 -9.11
C TYR A 590 37.25 -19.82 -7.60
N PRO A 591 37.44 -20.83 -6.72
CA PRO A 591 37.27 -20.67 -5.27
C PRO A 591 38.25 -19.66 -4.64
N ASP A 592 39.44 -19.51 -5.23
CA ASP A 592 40.49 -18.60 -4.74
C ASP A 592 40.43 -17.20 -5.36
N ALA A 593 39.46 -16.91 -6.23
CA ALA A 593 39.31 -15.58 -6.79
C ALA A 593 38.91 -14.57 -5.70
N PRO A 594 39.54 -13.37 -5.62
CA PRO A 594 39.19 -12.38 -4.61
C PRO A 594 37.87 -11.67 -4.93
N LYS A 595 37.14 -11.25 -3.89
CA LYS A 595 35.94 -10.40 -4.04
C LYS A 595 36.37 -9.01 -4.55
N PRO A 596 35.77 -8.48 -5.62
CA PRO A 596 36.05 -7.12 -6.08
C PRO A 596 35.52 -6.09 -5.06
N LEU A 597 36.27 -5.01 -4.81
CA LEU A 597 35.79 -3.89 -3.98
C LEU A 597 35.07 -2.84 -4.83
N PRO A 598 34.10 -2.10 -4.26
CA PRO A 598 33.47 -0.97 -4.95
C PRO A 598 34.52 0.05 -5.42
N GLY A 599 34.51 0.41 -6.70
CA GLY A 599 35.45 1.37 -7.30
C GLY A 599 36.78 0.77 -7.79
N ASP A 600 37.01 -0.54 -7.61
CA ASP A 600 38.20 -1.19 -8.17
C ASP A 600 38.18 -1.16 -9.70
N THR A 601 39.32 -0.80 -10.31
CA THR A 601 39.52 -1.05 -11.74
C THR A 601 39.60 -2.56 -11.94
N VAL A 602 38.62 -3.13 -12.65
CA VAL A 602 38.56 -4.57 -12.92
C VAL A 602 39.79 -4.98 -13.73
N LYS A 603 40.70 -5.72 -13.09
CA LYS A 603 41.90 -6.22 -13.75
C LYS A 603 41.54 -7.40 -14.67
N PRO A 604 42.15 -7.53 -15.85
CA PRO A 604 41.84 -8.62 -16.79
C PRO A 604 41.94 -10.02 -16.18
N GLU A 605 42.87 -10.25 -15.23
CA GLU A 605 43.03 -11.52 -14.53
C GLU A 605 41.84 -11.92 -13.64
N ALA A 606 41.03 -10.95 -13.20
CA ALA A 606 39.81 -11.19 -12.43
C ALA A 606 38.63 -11.64 -13.32
N LEU A 607 38.80 -11.60 -14.65
CA LEU A 607 37.78 -11.96 -15.61
C LEU A 607 37.99 -13.37 -16.18
N THR A 608 36.88 -14.02 -16.49
CA THR A 608 36.83 -15.23 -17.33
C THR A 608 37.14 -14.87 -18.79
N PRO A 609 37.44 -15.86 -19.65
CA PRO A 609 37.70 -15.60 -21.08
C PRO A 609 36.56 -14.88 -21.81
N ASP A 610 35.32 -15.04 -21.35
CA ASP A 610 34.11 -14.41 -21.85
C ASP A 610 33.70 -13.12 -21.10
N GLY A 611 34.58 -12.59 -20.25
CA GLY A 611 34.43 -11.24 -19.68
C GLY A 611 33.62 -11.14 -18.39
N TYR A 612 33.32 -12.24 -17.71
CA TYR A 612 32.61 -12.27 -16.43
C TYR A 612 33.57 -12.30 -15.24
N LEU A 613 33.17 -11.76 -14.09
CA LEU A 613 33.99 -11.77 -12.88
C LEU A 613 34.08 -13.18 -12.28
N LYS A 614 35.30 -13.70 -12.16
CA LYS A 614 35.59 -15.06 -11.65
C LYS A 614 35.05 -15.33 -10.24
N TYR A 615 35.01 -14.30 -9.37
CA TYR A 615 34.53 -14.44 -8.00
C TYR A 615 33.09 -14.98 -7.92
N TYR A 616 32.26 -14.60 -8.90
CA TYR A 616 30.84 -14.92 -8.98
C TYR A 616 30.55 -16.10 -9.91
N GLU A 617 31.55 -16.92 -10.25
CA GLU A 617 31.38 -18.05 -11.17
C GLU A 617 31.13 -19.35 -10.41
N TYR A 618 29.98 -19.94 -10.70
CA TYR A 618 29.50 -21.16 -10.08
C TYR A 618 29.16 -22.23 -11.12
N GLU A 619 29.16 -23.48 -10.66
CA GLU A 619 28.73 -24.62 -11.47
C GLU A 619 27.95 -25.67 -10.68
N PHE A 620 27.16 -26.42 -11.42
CA PHE A 620 26.50 -27.63 -10.98
C PHE A 620 26.41 -28.60 -12.16
N THR A 621 26.44 -29.90 -11.91
CA THR A 621 26.37 -30.92 -12.97
C THR A 621 25.25 -31.90 -12.70
N PHE A 622 24.31 -31.98 -13.64
CA PHE A 622 23.38 -33.10 -13.72
C PHE A 622 24.09 -34.28 -14.40
N GLU A 623 24.23 -35.38 -13.68
CA GLU A 623 24.78 -36.63 -14.20
C GLU A 623 23.67 -37.66 -14.43
N ASN A 624 23.97 -38.68 -15.23
CA ASN A 624 23.09 -39.82 -15.52
C ASN A 624 21.75 -39.43 -16.19
N LEU A 625 21.75 -38.36 -16.99
CA LEU A 625 20.60 -37.97 -17.81
C LEU A 625 20.48 -38.83 -19.06
N LEU A 626 19.25 -39.11 -19.49
CA LEU A 626 18.97 -39.87 -20.71
C LEU A 626 19.10 -38.96 -21.94
N PRO A 627 20.01 -39.25 -22.90
CA PRO A 627 20.25 -38.37 -24.05
C PRO A 627 19.05 -38.17 -24.99
N THR A 628 18.03 -39.03 -24.87
CA THR A 628 16.83 -39.02 -25.70
C THR A 628 15.68 -38.22 -25.11
N ILE A 629 15.83 -37.67 -23.91
CA ILE A 629 14.78 -36.91 -23.20
C ILE A 629 15.18 -35.43 -23.19
N PRO A 630 14.27 -34.51 -23.56
CA PRO A 630 14.50 -33.08 -23.34
C PRO A 630 14.43 -32.75 -21.85
N TYR A 631 15.36 -31.93 -21.38
CA TYR A 631 15.36 -31.42 -20.01
C TYR A 631 15.30 -29.90 -20.04
N TYR A 632 14.52 -29.34 -19.12
CA TYR A 632 14.37 -27.91 -18.91
C TYR A 632 15.04 -27.58 -17.59
N ILE A 633 15.95 -26.60 -17.60
CA ILE A 633 16.77 -26.23 -16.44
C ILE A 633 16.58 -24.74 -16.19
N ASN A 634 16.40 -24.38 -14.93
CA ASN A 634 16.37 -23.00 -14.50
C ASN A 634 17.33 -22.77 -13.32
N VAL A 635 17.86 -21.56 -13.21
CA VAL A 635 18.70 -21.11 -12.09
C VAL A 635 18.14 -19.80 -11.58
N THR A 636 17.71 -19.76 -10.33
CA THR A 636 17.15 -18.57 -9.70
C THR A 636 18.03 -18.12 -8.54
N ALA A 637 17.90 -16.84 -8.19
CA ALA A 637 18.35 -16.31 -6.91
C ALA A 637 17.12 -16.06 -6.01
N PHE A 638 17.35 -16.00 -4.70
CA PHE A 638 16.34 -15.68 -3.70
C PHE A 638 16.98 -14.88 -2.56
N ASP A 639 16.15 -14.21 -1.79
CA ASP A 639 16.40 -13.37 -0.62
C ASP A 639 15.90 -14.00 0.69
#